data_AF-A0A498JVS2-F1
#
_entry.id   AF-A0A498JVS2-F1
#
_cell.length_a   1.000
_cell.length_b   1.000
_cell.length_c   1.000
_cell.angle_alpha   90.00
_cell.angle_beta   90.00
_cell.angle_gamma   90.00
#
_symmetry.space_group_name_H-M   'P 1'
#
loop_
_entity.id
_entity.type
_entity.pdbx_description
1 polymer ?
#
loop_
_entity_poly.entity_id
_entity_poly.type
_entity_poly.pdbx_seq_one_letter_code
_entity_poly.pdbx_strand_id
1 'polypeptide(L)'
;MLFARLQIHSLKNYERTYPISRDLHYPVIFILVNQQFDCFLLSTLDLYSLSYLLPFLLFCICIYLNRNNDEAYVNFNWDKLGFGLTPTDYIYIMKISGKDNFSEGSLSRYGNIEISPSAAIFNYGQGLFEGLKAYRRPDGGIQLFRPELNALRMKNGADRLCMPSPLVDVFVDAVKKTVLANQRWVPPAGKGSLYIRPLLMGSGPVLGIGPAPECTFLIFTSPIGNWYKCGPSMNLYVENEVPRATPGGTGAIKSITNYSPVFEAVNKAKAKGFTDVLFLDAATGKNVEEVSSCNVFIVKDNVILTPPTNGTILPGVTRKSIIEIALHLKYKVEERDVPLMDVLTADEVFCTGTAVGVTAVASVTHYDKSHEADEKHVDAMNWDELEFGVIPTDYMYIMICSDGENFSQGHLAPYRKIELSPFAGILNYGQGILEGLKAIRTKDGHIQLFRPEENALRMKMGAERLCMPCPSTEQFLAALKQAVLANKRWVPPSGKGVLYIRPLLIGSGSVLGLGSATEYTFLIFATPIGSYHKSGSTMNLYIENEVRRATPGGTGGIKSITNYSPIFKTVQKARAEGFTDVLFLDAATGKNIEECSSSNIFIVKDNVILTPPTNGTVLPGITRKSIIEIALHLNYVVEERDVSLEDVLAADEVFCTGTAVDVIAVSSITYRDKRVEYRRGKETVFCKLREMLTDIQTGLIEDKMGPGQNALRRQMGADSMQYFHLEGKTN
;
A
#
# COMPACT_ATOMS: atom_id res chain seq x y z
N MET A 1 48.93 -54.13 -17.59
CA MET A 1 50.24 -53.43 -17.52
C MET A 1 50.15 -52.36 -16.44
N LEU A 2 51.24 -52.11 -15.72
CA LEU A 2 51.42 -51.13 -14.63
C LEU A 2 50.44 -51.14 -13.43
N PHE A 3 51.04 -51.19 -12.24
CA PHE A 3 50.44 -50.88 -10.94
C PHE A 3 50.76 -49.44 -10.56
N ALA A 4 49.94 -48.84 -9.70
CA ALA A 4 50.39 -47.83 -8.73
C ALA A 4 49.74 -48.14 -7.37
N ARG A 5 50.51 -48.02 -6.27
CA ARG A 5 50.05 -48.29 -4.90
C ARG A 5 49.83 -46.98 -4.14
N LEU A 6 48.93 -47.01 -3.16
CA LEU A 6 49.13 -46.32 -1.88
C LEU A 6 48.60 -47.21 -0.74
N GLN A 7 49.24 -47.14 0.43
CA GLN A 7 48.98 -48.04 1.55
C GLN A 7 48.03 -47.39 2.57
N ILE A 8 47.22 -48.22 3.24
CA ILE A 8 46.54 -47.87 4.48
C ILE A 8 47.24 -48.60 5.63
N HIS A 9 47.39 -47.96 6.78
CA HIS A 9 48.00 -48.57 7.96
C HIS A 9 47.27 -48.19 9.26
N SER A 10 46.82 -49.22 9.97
CA SER A 10 46.53 -49.31 11.41
C SER A 10 45.98 -48.07 12.14
N LEU A 11 44.71 -48.15 12.55
CA LEU A 11 44.30 -47.73 13.90
C LEU A 11 43.78 -48.94 14.68
N LYS A 12 44.52 -49.32 15.72
CA LYS A 12 44.15 -50.34 16.72
C LYS A 12 43.89 -49.65 18.07
N ASN A 13 43.31 -50.41 18.99
CA ASN A 13 43.13 -50.12 20.43
C ASN A 13 41.98 -49.16 20.78
N TYR A 14 40.83 -49.75 21.13
CA TYR A 14 40.22 -49.50 22.44
C TYR A 14 39.28 -50.66 22.82
N GLU A 15 39.80 -51.63 23.56
CA GLU A 15 38.97 -52.63 24.26
C GLU A 15 38.79 -52.21 25.72
N ARG A 16 37.55 -52.29 26.25
CA ARG A 16 37.33 -52.62 27.67
C ARG A 16 35.89 -53.06 27.98
N THR A 17 35.74 -54.39 28.09
CA THR A 17 34.98 -55.09 29.13
C THR A 17 33.56 -54.63 29.50
N TYR A 18 32.57 -55.42 29.07
CA TYR A 18 31.54 -55.98 29.96
C TYR A 18 31.39 -57.49 29.68
N PRO A 19 31.18 -58.35 30.69
CA PRO A 19 31.00 -59.79 30.46
C PRO A 19 29.54 -60.11 30.12
N ILE A 20 29.34 -60.91 29.07
CA ILE A 20 28.06 -61.60 28.78
C ILE A 20 28.35 -63.10 28.82
N SER A 21 27.38 -63.87 29.33
CA SER A 21 27.50 -65.33 29.48
C SER A 21 27.61 -66.05 28.14
N ARG A 22 28.03 -67.32 28.20
CA ARG A 22 28.00 -68.24 27.07
C ARG A 22 26.56 -68.53 26.60
N ASP A 23 26.49 -69.22 25.47
CA ASP A 23 25.33 -69.93 24.91
C ASP A 23 24.32 -69.09 24.11
N LEU A 24 24.72 -68.70 22.89
CA LEU A 24 23.86 -68.65 21.70
C LEU A 24 24.72 -68.56 20.42
N HIS A 25 24.59 -69.54 19.51
CA HIS A 25 25.32 -69.60 18.23
C HIS A 25 24.54 -68.89 17.11
N TYR A 26 24.90 -67.64 16.80
CA TYR A 26 24.49 -66.96 15.55
C TYR A 26 25.65 -66.12 14.96
N PRO A 27 25.74 -65.97 13.63
CA PRO A 27 26.86 -65.29 12.98
C PRO A 27 26.77 -63.78 13.12
N VAL A 28 27.86 -63.15 13.59
CA VAL A 28 27.98 -61.68 13.67
C VAL A 28 28.35 -61.12 12.30
N ILE A 29 27.39 -60.45 11.64
CA ILE A 29 27.61 -59.76 10.37
C ILE A 29 28.04 -58.32 10.64
N PHE A 30 29.29 -57.99 10.33
CA PHE A 30 29.76 -56.59 10.26
C PHE A 30 29.37 -55.98 8.92
N ILE A 31 28.60 -54.89 8.93
CA ILE A 31 28.29 -54.09 7.74
C ILE A 31 29.15 -52.82 7.76
N LEU A 32 30.14 -52.75 6.88
CA LEU A 32 30.88 -51.53 6.56
C LEU A 32 30.15 -50.80 5.42
N VAL A 33 29.53 -49.66 5.73
CA VAL A 33 28.88 -48.81 4.72
C VAL A 33 29.93 -47.96 4.02
N ASN A 34 30.06 -48.10 2.70
CA ASN A 34 30.86 -47.23 1.86
C ASN A 34 30.17 -46.99 0.50
N GLN A 35 30.57 -45.94 -0.23
CA GLN A 35 29.80 -45.38 -1.34
C GLN A 35 29.86 -46.20 -2.65
N GLN A 36 28.96 -47.18 -2.80
CA GLN A 36 28.29 -47.49 -4.08
C GLN A 36 27.14 -48.48 -3.84
N PHE A 37 25.96 -48.20 -4.41
CA PHE A 37 24.83 -49.13 -4.42
C PHE A 37 24.80 -49.88 -5.76
N ASP A 38 25.10 -51.17 -5.72
CA ASP A 38 24.76 -52.14 -6.77
C ASP A 38 24.00 -53.32 -6.14
N CYS A 39 22.85 -53.67 -6.72
CA CYS A 39 21.90 -54.60 -6.11
C CYS A 39 22.22 -56.07 -6.44
N PHE A 40 22.91 -56.79 -5.55
CA PHE A 40 23.00 -58.27 -5.63
C PHE A 40 23.00 -58.98 -4.26
N LEU A 41 22.43 -60.19 -4.25
CA LEU A 41 22.31 -61.16 -3.14
C LEU A 41 21.58 -60.70 -1.86
N LEU A 42 20.25 -60.73 -1.91
CA LEU A 42 19.41 -61.17 -0.78
C LEU A 42 18.84 -62.56 -1.11
N SER A 43 19.59 -63.62 -0.80
CA SER A 43 19.24 -65.01 -1.15
C SER A 43 19.37 -66.04 -0.02
N THR A 44 19.76 -65.62 1.20
CA THR A 44 20.01 -66.52 2.34
C THR A 44 19.51 -65.98 3.70
N LEU A 45 18.72 -64.90 3.71
CA LEU A 45 18.07 -64.41 4.94
C LEU A 45 16.64 -64.94 5.03
N ASP A 46 16.37 -65.71 6.09
CA ASP A 46 15.05 -66.27 6.37
C ASP A 46 14.05 -65.18 6.78
N LEU A 47 12.76 -65.39 6.46
CA LEU A 47 11.67 -64.42 6.65
C LEU A 47 11.51 -63.97 8.10
N TYR A 48 11.84 -64.84 9.07
CA TYR A 48 11.85 -64.51 10.51
C TYR A 48 12.92 -63.48 10.91
N SER A 49 13.97 -63.29 10.11
CA SER A 49 15.03 -62.30 10.39
C SER A 49 14.67 -60.91 9.86
N LEU A 50 13.92 -60.83 8.75
CA LEU A 50 13.52 -59.56 8.14
C LEU A 50 12.61 -58.74 9.04
N SER A 51 11.73 -59.36 9.83
CA SER A 51 10.77 -58.67 10.71
C SER A 51 11.44 -57.87 11.83
N TYR A 52 12.62 -58.28 12.31
CA TYR A 52 13.41 -57.56 13.32
C TYR A 52 14.43 -56.59 12.70
N LEU A 53 14.96 -56.90 11.52
CA LEU A 53 15.88 -56.01 10.79
C LEU A 53 15.18 -54.82 10.15
N LEU A 54 13.98 -54.99 9.59
CA LEU A 54 13.28 -53.92 8.85
C LEU A 54 12.97 -52.69 9.71
N PRO A 55 12.47 -52.80 10.96
CA PRO A 55 12.27 -51.65 11.84
C PRO A 55 13.58 -50.95 12.22
N PHE A 56 14.65 -51.72 12.46
CA PHE A 56 15.96 -51.15 12.81
C PHE A 56 16.62 -50.47 11.61
N LEU A 57 16.46 -51.03 10.41
CA LEU A 57 16.93 -50.43 9.15
C LEU A 57 16.14 -49.15 8.84
N LEU A 58 14.80 -49.16 9.01
CA LEU A 58 13.97 -47.95 8.93
C LEU A 58 14.37 -46.90 9.97
N PHE A 59 14.66 -47.28 11.22
CA PHE A 59 15.13 -46.38 12.27
C PHE A 59 16.49 -45.76 11.92
N CYS A 60 17.45 -46.57 11.44
CA CYS A 60 18.74 -46.09 10.96
C CYS A 60 18.62 -45.21 9.71
N ILE A 61 17.71 -45.51 8.78
CA ILE A 61 17.40 -44.68 7.61
C ILE A 61 16.75 -43.37 8.05
N CYS A 62 15.80 -43.36 9.00
CA CYS A 62 15.23 -42.14 9.56
C CYS A 62 16.29 -41.30 10.30
N ILE A 63 17.21 -41.91 11.04
CA ILE A 63 18.34 -41.21 11.67
C ILE A 63 19.31 -40.65 10.62
N TYR A 64 19.59 -41.39 9.54
CA TYR A 64 20.46 -40.94 8.45
C TYR A 64 19.83 -39.83 7.61
N LEU A 65 18.52 -39.90 7.35
CA LEU A 65 17.76 -38.85 6.65
C LEU A 65 17.59 -37.59 7.53
N ASN A 66 17.34 -37.72 8.83
CA ASN A 66 17.36 -36.58 9.74
C ASN A 66 18.75 -35.94 9.82
N ARG A 67 19.82 -36.73 10.03
CA ARG A 67 21.20 -36.21 10.14
C ARG A 67 21.73 -35.51 8.89
N ASN A 68 21.15 -35.75 7.71
CA ASN A 68 21.53 -35.08 6.48
C ASN A 68 20.60 -33.91 6.08
N ASN A 69 19.48 -33.69 6.78
CA ASN A 69 18.50 -32.67 6.38
C ASN A 69 18.78 -31.26 6.93
N ASP A 70 19.53 -31.11 8.02
CA ASP A 70 19.73 -29.80 8.67
C ASP A 70 20.71 -28.86 7.94
N GLU A 71 21.61 -29.39 7.10
CA GLU A 71 22.56 -28.60 6.28
C GLU A 71 22.33 -28.71 4.76
N ALA A 72 21.33 -29.48 4.32
CA ALA A 72 21.02 -29.62 2.90
C ALA A 72 20.42 -28.32 2.32
N TYR A 73 21.28 -27.50 1.69
CA TYR A 73 20.85 -26.39 0.83
C TYR A 73 19.79 -26.86 -0.17
N VAL A 74 18.87 -25.96 -0.53
CA VAL A 74 17.98 -26.23 -1.68
C VAL A 74 18.83 -26.46 -2.94
N ASN A 75 18.45 -27.47 -3.73
CA ASN A 75 19.04 -27.72 -5.04
C ASN A 75 18.67 -26.59 -6.01
N PHE A 76 19.45 -25.50 -5.96
CA PHE A 76 19.21 -24.24 -6.63
C PHE A 76 20.51 -23.73 -7.26
N ASN A 77 20.44 -23.08 -8.42
CA ASN A 77 21.62 -22.50 -9.07
C ASN A 77 21.95 -21.14 -8.44
N TRP A 78 22.70 -21.17 -7.33
CA TRP A 78 23.11 -19.99 -6.58
C TRP A 78 23.93 -18.97 -7.38
N ASP A 79 24.58 -19.38 -8.48
CA ASP A 79 25.34 -18.51 -9.39
C ASP A 79 24.47 -17.81 -10.45
N LYS A 80 23.17 -18.16 -10.54
CA LYS A 80 22.17 -17.47 -11.36
C LYS A 80 21.14 -16.68 -10.52
N LEU A 81 21.40 -16.51 -9.23
CA LEU A 81 20.48 -15.87 -8.30
C LEU A 81 20.43 -14.34 -8.54
N GLY A 82 19.33 -13.84 -9.11
CA GLY A 82 19.10 -12.40 -9.32
C GLY A 82 18.44 -11.70 -8.12
N PHE A 83 17.84 -10.53 -8.36
CA PHE A 83 16.88 -9.89 -7.45
C PHE A 83 15.45 -10.26 -7.87
N GLY A 84 15.23 -11.58 -8.03
CA GLY A 84 13.94 -12.15 -8.40
C GLY A 84 13.10 -12.51 -7.17
N LEU A 85 11.84 -12.83 -7.42
CA LEU A 85 10.98 -13.47 -6.44
C LEU A 85 11.20 -14.97 -6.44
N THR A 86 11.46 -15.54 -5.26
CA THR A 86 11.53 -16.99 -5.05
C THR A 86 10.90 -17.30 -3.69
N PRO A 87 9.64 -17.75 -3.66
CA PRO A 87 8.97 -18.14 -2.42
C PRO A 87 9.78 -19.19 -1.65
N THR A 88 9.93 -18.97 -0.34
CA THR A 88 10.61 -19.90 0.56
C THR A 88 9.61 -20.83 1.26
N ASP A 89 10.07 -21.76 2.09
CA ASP A 89 9.22 -22.82 2.67
C ASP A 89 8.16 -22.31 3.67
N TYR A 90 8.48 -21.24 4.42
CA TYR A 90 7.67 -20.73 5.54
C TYR A 90 7.58 -19.20 5.58
N ILE A 91 6.48 -18.72 6.16
CA ILE A 91 6.22 -17.33 6.55
C ILE A 91 5.85 -17.27 8.04
N TYR A 92 6.08 -16.14 8.70
CA TYR A 92 5.60 -15.89 10.07
C TYR A 92 4.38 -14.95 10.03
N ILE A 93 3.36 -15.22 10.84
CA ILE A 93 2.15 -14.38 10.93
C ILE A 93 1.77 -14.15 12.40
N MET A 94 1.41 -12.92 12.74
CA MET A 94 0.87 -12.51 14.04
C MET A 94 -0.25 -11.49 13.85
N LYS A 95 -1.40 -11.69 14.51
CA LYS A 95 -2.51 -10.73 14.52
C LYS A 95 -2.38 -9.79 15.72
N ILE A 96 -2.87 -8.57 15.57
CA ILE A 96 -2.83 -7.52 16.60
C ILE A 96 -4.17 -6.78 16.59
N SER A 97 -4.78 -6.62 17.76
CA SER A 97 -6.07 -5.94 17.92
C SER A 97 -6.00 -4.93 19.06
N GLY A 98 -6.30 -3.66 18.78
CA GLY A 98 -5.98 -2.57 19.72
C GLY A 98 -4.48 -2.48 20.03
N LYS A 99 -4.11 -1.86 21.16
CA LYS A 99 -2.71 -1.58 21.51
C LYS A 99 -1.95 -2.75 22.13
N ASP A 100 -2.65 -3.58 22.92
CA ASP A 100 -2.02 -4.53 23.84
C ASP A 100 -2.42 -6.01 23.60
N ASN A 101 -3.42 -6.28 22.74
CA ASN A 101 -3.87 -7.65 22.45
C ASN A 101 -3.22 -8.20 21.17
N PHE A 102 -2.02 -8.76 21.34
CA PHE A 102 -1.27 -9.49 20.33
C PHE A 102 -1.64 -10.98 20.38
N SER A 103 -1.85 -11.62 19.22
CA SER A 103 -1.87 -13.09 19.18
C SER A 103 -0.48 -13.64 19.45
N GLU A 104 -0.38 -14.90 19.89
CA GLU A 104 0.86 -15.64 19.65
C GLU A 104 1.10 -15.70 18.13
N GLY A 105 2.33 -15.48 17.70
CA GLY A 105 2.70 -15.48 16.29
C GLY A 105 3.27 -16.83 15.84
N SER A 106 2.78 -17.34 14.72
CA SER A 106 3.06 -18.69 14.24
C SER A 106 3.86 -18.71 12.95
N LEU A 107 4.63 -19.80 12.76
CA LEU A 107 5.20 -20.16 11.46
C LEU A 107 4.18 -20.99 10.68
N SER A 108 3.85 -20.52 9.48
CA SER A 108 2.98 -21.19 8.52
C SER A 108 3.78 -21.54 7.26
N ARG A 109 3.33 -22.53 6.49
CA ARG A 109 3.84 -22.72 5.12
C ARG A 109 3.59 -21.45 4.30
N TYR A 110 4.49 -21.15 3.36
CA TYR A 110 4.25 -20.06 2.41
C TYR A 110 2.97 -20.30 1.61
N GLY A 111 2.17 -19.25 1.43
CA GLY A 111 0.97 -19.23 0.61
C GLY A 111 0.43 -17.82 0.44
N ASN A 112 -0.68 -17.69 -0.30
CA ASN A 112 -1.45 -16.45 -0.34
C ASN A 112 -2.05 -16.15 1.05
N ILE A 113 -2.35 -14.88 1.30
CA ILE A 113 -3.04 -14.42 2.50
C ILE A 113 -4.43 -13.90 2.16
N GLU A 114 -5.44 -14.31 2.93
CA GLU A 114 -6.78 -13.75 2.83
C GLU A 114 -6.87 -12.39 3.53
N ILE A 115 -7.36 -11.35 2.85
CA ILE A 115 -7.60 -10.03 3.42
C ILE A 115 -9.00 -9.54 3.01
N SER A 116 -9.72 -8.85 3.90
CA SER A 116 -11.01 -8.24 3.55
C SER A 116 -10.80 -7.18 2.45
N PRO A 117 -11.64 -7.12 1.39
CA PRO A 117 -11.56 -6.03 0.41
C PRO A 117 -11.82 -4.65 1.05
N SER A 118 -12.47 -4.61 2.21
CA SER A 118 -12.70 -3.40 3.02
C SER A 118 -11.55 -3.08 3.99
N ALA A 119 -10.39 -3.74 3.91
CA ALA A 119 -9.27 -3.51 4.82
C ALA A 119 -8.63 -2.11 4.66
N ALA A 120 -8.12 -1.55 5.77
CA ALA A 120 -7.53 -0.21 5.77
C ALA A 120 -6.29 -0.08 4.87
N ILE A 121 -5.53 -1.16 4.64
CA ILE A 121 -4.40 -1.14 3.70
C ILE A 121 -4.85 -0.88 2.25
N PHE A 122 -5.98 -1.47 1.81
CA PHE A 122 -6.51 -1.28 0.45
C PHE A 122 -7.32 0.00 0.27
N ASN A 123 -7.88 0.53 1.37
CA ASN A 123 -8.81 1.66 1.29
C ASN A 123 -8.17 2.99 1.75
N TYR A 124 -7.12 2.94 2.57
CA TYR A 124 -6.48 4.14 3.15
C TYR A 124 -4.95 4.06 3.18
N GLY A 125 -4.34 3.04 2.56
CA GLY A 125 -2.89 2.89 2.47
C GLY A 125 -2.20 2.61 3.81
N GLN A 126 -2.93 2.16 4.84
CA GLN A 126 -2.39 1.98 6.20
C GLN A 126 -1.50 0.73 6.28
N GLY A 127 -0.22 0.88 5.89
CA GLY A 127 0.76 -0.20 5.89
C GLY A 127 2.21 0.26 5.96
N LEU A 128 3.04 -0.57 6.59
CA LEU A 128 4.48 -0.37 6.81
C LEU A 128 5.23 -1.64 6.37
N PHE A 129 6.48 -1.46 5.94
CA PHE A 129 7.36 -2.61 5.71
C PHE A 129 8.78 -2.34 6.19
N GLU A 130 9.49 -3.43 6.47
CA GLU A 130 10.91 -3.43 6.76
C GLU A 130 11.68 -4.32 5.79
N GLY A 131 12.99 -4.08 5.71
CA GLY A 131 13.88 -4.83 4.82
C GLY A 131 15.17 -5.17 5.53
N LEU A 132 15.44 -6.47 5.67
CA LEU A 132 16.66 -7.02 6.27
C LEU A 132 17.30 -8.06 5.34
N LYS A 133 18.53 -8.45 5.65
CA LYS A 133 19.26 -9.54 5.00
C LYS A 133 19.86 -10.46 6.08
N ALA A 134 19.73 -11.77 5.88
CA ALA A 134 20.52 -12.77 6.59
C ALA A 134 21.61 -13.32 5.66
N TYR A 135 22.82 -13.44 6.18
CA TYR A 135 24.01 -13.89 5.46
C TYR A 135 24.54 -15.18 6.09
N ARG A 136 24.94 -16.14 5.27
CA ARG A 136 25.71 -17.29 5.75
C ARG A 136 27.19 -16.91 5.84
N ARG A 137 27.77 -17.09 7.02
CA ARG A 137 29.20 -16.85 7.31
C ARG A 137 30.05 -18.03 6.82
N PRO A 138 31.39 -17.87 6.72
CA PRO A 138 32.30 -18.97 6.38
C PRO A 138 32.29 -20.13 7.38
N ASP A 139 31.89 -19.90 8.63
CA ASP A 139 31.72 -20.94 9.68
C ASP A 139 30.34 -21.62 9.64
N GLY A 140 29.59 -21.48 8.53
CA GLY A 140 28.25 -22.03 8.36
C GLY A 140 27.14 -21.24 9.08
N GLY A 141 27.47 -20.47 10.12
CA GLY A 141 26.53 -19.72 10.93
C GLY A 141 25.77 -18.63 10.17
N ILE A 142 24.56 -18.31 10.62
CA ILE A 142 23.69 -17.31 9.98
C ILE A 142 23.74 -15.99 10.76
N GLN A 143 24.06 -14.91 10.05
CA GLN A 143 24.24 -13.57 10.61
C GLN A 143 23.13 -12.63 10.13
N LEU A 144 22.43 -12.00 11.09
CA LEU A 144 21.55 -10.85 10.85
C LEU A 144 22.32 -9.54 11.01
N PHE A 145 21.90 -8.51 10.27
CA PHE A 145 22.47 -7.16 10.35
C PHE A 145 21.50 -6.18 11.04
N ARG A 146 21.81 -5.80 12.28
CA ARG A 146 21.13 -4.77 13.11
C ARG A 146 19.58 -4.83 13.11
N PRO A 147 18.93 -6.01 13.25
CA PRO A 147 17.48 -6.13 13.14
C PRO A 147 16.69 -5.31 14.18
N GLU A 148 17.32 -4.95 15.30
CA GLU A 148 16.78 -4.09 16.36
C GLU A 148 16.48 -2.67 15.83
N LEU A 149 17.30 -2.16 14.90
CA LEU A 149 17.09 -0.83 14.29
C LEU A 149 15.95 -0.84 13.27
N ASN A 150 15.76 -1.95 12.55
CA ASN A 150 14.59 -2.14 11.69
C ASN A 150 13.31 -2.22 12.54
N ALA A 151 13.33 -2.95 13.66
CA ALA A 151 12.21 -3.03 14.59
C ALA A 151 11.81 -1.66 15.14
N LEU A 152 12.79 -0.87 15.60
CA LEU A 152 12.56 0.49 16.11
C LEU A 152 11.98 1.42 15.04
N ARG A 153 12.44 1.34 13.78
CA ARG A 153 11.87 2.15 12.69
C ARG A 153 10.44 1.72 12.33
N MET A 154 10.13 0.41 12.35
CA MET A 154 8.74 -0.04 12.18
C MET A 154 7.84 0.49 13.29
N LYS A 155 8.28 0.45 14.55
CA LYS A 155 7.54 1.03 15.69
C LYS A 155 7.28 2.52 15.50
N ASN A 156 8.31 3.31 15.19
CA ASN A 156 8.15 4.75 14.94
C ASN A 156 7.18 5.04 13.78
N GLY A 157 7.16 4.18 12.76
CA GLY A 157 6.17 4.23 11.67
C GLY A 157 4.75 3.92 12.14
N ALA A 158 4.58 2.92 13.00
CA ALA A 158 3.28 2.53 13.55
C ALA A 158 2.70 3.62 14.46
N ASP A 159 3.53 4.23 15.31
CA ASP A 159 3.18 5.38 16.16
C ASP A 159 2.80 6.65 15.35
N ARG A 160 3.19 6.72 14.06
CA ARG A 160 2.83 7.78 13.12
C ARG A 160 1.55 7.47 12.33
N LEU A 161 1.35 6.22 11.90
CA LEU A 161 0.14 5.75 11.21
C LEU A 161 -1.00 5.28 12.14
N CYS A 162 -0.83 5.42 13.46
CA CYS A 162 -1.77 4.96 14.49
C CYS A 162 -2.07 3.46 14.40
N MET A 163 -1.03 2.66 14.18
CA MET A 163 -1.07 1.19 14.19
C MET A 163 -0.41 0.66 15.47
N PRO A 164 -0.83 -0.49 16.02
CA PRO A 164 -0.06 -1.20 17.02
C PRO A 164 1.13 -1.94 16.36
N SER A 165 2.31 -1.89 16.99
CA SER A 165 3.52 -2.59 16.50
C SER A 165 3.97 -3.68 17.46
N PRO A 166 4.63 -4.75 16.97
CA PRO A 166 5.38 -5.67 17.83
C PRO A 166 6.40 -4.91 18.70
N LEU A 167 6.69 -5.43 19.89
CA LEU A 167 7.87 -5.00 20.67
C LEU A 167 9.16 -5.37 19.92
N VAL A 168 10.26 -4.65 20.19
CA VAL A 168 11.55 -4.83 19.50
C VAL A 168 12.03 -6.29 19.58
N ASP A 169 12.00 -6.88 20.77
CA ASP A 169 12.45 -8.26 20.97
C ASP A 169 11.53 -9.28 20.29
N VAL A 170 10.21 -9.02 20.24
CA VAL A 170 9.22 -9.86 19.54
C VAL A 170 9.42 -9.80 18.02
N PHE A 171 9.70 -8.63 17.46
CA PHE A 171 10.06 -8.48 16.05
C PHE A 171 11.36 -9.24 15.74
N VAL A 172 12.39 -9.09 16.57
CA VAL A 172 13.70 -9.73 16.37
C VAL A 172 13.62 -11.25 16.53
N ASP A 173 12.82 -11.76 17.48
CA ASP A 173 12.52 -13.19 17.62
C ASP A 173 11.73 -13.73 16.42
N ALA A 174 10.68 -13.04 15.96
CA ALA A 174 9.94 -13.41 14.76
C ALA A 174 10.85 -13.48 13.51
N VAL A 175 11.77 -12.52 13.34
CA VAL A 175 12.79 -12.55 12.28
C VAL A 175 13.72 -13.76 12.43
N LYS A 176 14.22 -14.05 13.63
CA LYS A 176 15.07 -15.23 13.90
C LYS A 176 14.34 -16.52 13.57
N LYS A 177 13.10 -16.70 14.07
CA LYS A 177 12.23 -17.86 13.78
C LYS A 177 12.01 -18.04 12.27
N THR A 178 11.69 -16.97 11.55
CA THR A 178 11.47 -17.01 10.09
C THR A 178 12.73 -17.42 9.33
N VAL A 179 13.90 -16.89 9.73
CA VAL A 179 15.18 -17.19 9.06
C VAL A 179 15.66 -18.61 9.35
N LEU A 180 15.48 -19.11 10.58
CA LEU A 180 15.82 -20.49 10.93
C LEU A 180 14.90 -21.50 10.23
N ALA A 181 13.59 -21.25 10.18
CA ALA A 181 12.64 -22.09 9.45
C ALA A 181 12.95 -22.17 7.94
N ASN A 182 13.53 -21.11 7.38
CA ASN A 182 13.96 -21.03 5.98
C ASN A 182 15.48 -21.21 5.80
N GLN A 183 16.22 -21.79 6.76
CA GLN A 183 17.69 -21.75 6.76
C GLN A 183 18.35 -22.33 5.50
N ARG A 184 17.74 -23.35 4.89
CA ARG A 184 18.21 -23.97 3.63
C ARG A 184 18.12 -23.06 2.39
N TRP A 185 17.36 -21.97 2.48
CA TRP A 185 17.28 -20.90 1.48
C TRP A 185 18.31 -19.78 1.70
N VAL A 186 19.03 -19.75 2.83
CA VAL A 186 20.12 -18.79 3.03
C VAL A 186 21.29 -19.20 2.13
N PRO A 187 21.66 -18.40 1.10
CA PRO A 187 22.65 -18.80 0.11
C PRO A 187 24.01 -19.12 0.75
N PRO A 188 24.85 -19.95 0.09
CA PRO A 188 26.21 -20.21 0.55
C PRO A 188 27.01 -18.91 0.72
N ALA A 189 28.00 -18.94 1.62
CA ALA A 189 28.87 -17.79 1.89
C ALA A 189 29.48 -17.25 0.57
N GLY A 190 29.30 -15.95 0.32
CA GLY A 190 29.77 -15.30 -0.91
C GLY A 190 28.88 -15.44 -2.15
N LYS A 191 27.79 -16.24 -2.13
CA LYS A 191 26.85 -16.36 -3.26
C LYS A 191 25.67 -15.38 -3.21
N GLY A 192 25.17 -15.04 -2.02
CA GLY A 192 24.03 -14.14 -1.87
C GLY A 192 23.64 -13.87 -0.42
N SER A 193 22.38 -13.47 -0.23
CA SER A 193 21.74 -13.32 1.08
C SER A 193 20.28 -13.77 1.04
N LEU A 194 19.72 -14.17 2.18
CA LEU A 194 18.27 -14.31 2.31
C LEU A 194 17.69 -12.93 2.60
N TYR A 195 16.91 -12.38 1.68
CA TYR A 195 16.14 -11.16 1.92
C TYR A 195 14.95 -11.46 2.83
N ILE A 196 14.68 -10.56 3.78
CA ILE A 196 13.62 -10.70 4.77
C ILE A 196 12.75 -9.44 4.72
N ARG A 197 11.44 -9.62 4.52
CA ARG A 197 10.44 -8.55 4.51
C ARG A 197 9.42 -8.75 5.62
N PRO A 198 9.57 -8.08 6.77
CA PRO A 198 8.47 -7.86 7.70
C PRO A 198 7.51 -6.82 7.12
N LEU A 199 6.21 -7.12 7.10
CA LEU A 199 5.10 -6.22 6.80
C LEU A 199 4.28 -6.00 8.08
N LEU A 200 3.72 -4.80 8.24
CA LEU A 200 2.69 -4.49 9.23
C LEU A 200 1.55 -3.76 8.51
N MET A 201 0.38 -4.37 8.43
CA MET A 201 -0.74 -3.93 7.58
C MET A 201 -2.05 -3.79 8.36
N GLY A 202 -2.82 -2.74 8.08
CA GLY A 202 -4.18 -2.56 8.59
C GLY A 202 -5.14 -3.50 7.86
N SER A 203 -5.27 -4.72 8.37
CA SER A 203 -6.01 -5.85 7.77
C SER A 203 -7.49 -5.90 8.15
N GLY A 204 -7.87 -5.27 9.26
CA GLY A 204 -9.27 -5.18 9.71
C GLY A 204 -10.13 -4.30 8.79
N PRO A 205 -11.43 -4.64 8.61
CA PRO A 205 -12.34 -3.91 7.73
C PRO A 205 -12.72 -2.55 8.30
N VAL A 206 -12.70 -1.50 7.46
CA VAL A 206 -13.09 -0.14 7.82
C VAL A 206 -13.47 0.67 6.58
N LEU A 207 -14.51 1.51 6.66
CA LEU A 207 -14.95 2.39 5.56
C LEU A 207 -15.10 3.88 5.96
N GLY A 208 -15.03 4.20 7.25
CA GLY A 208 -14.78 5.56 7.74
C GLY A 208 -13.28 5.89 7.72
N ILE A 209 -12.93 7.17 7.80
CA ILE A 209 -11.52 7.58 7.95
C ILE A 209 -11.09 7.41 9.41
N GLY A 210 -10.28 6.38 9.65
CA GLY A 210 -9.67 6.04 10.93
C GLY A 210 -8.84 4.74 10.83
N PRO A 211 -8.06 4.40 11.88
CA PRO A 211 -7.23 3.18 11.90
C PRO A 211 -8.03 1.88 11.76
N ALA A 212 -7.37 0.84 11.23
CA ALA A 212 -7.91 -0.51 11.22
C ALA A 212 -8.17 -1.05 12.65
N PRO A 213 -9.28 -1.78 12.89
CA PRO A 213 -9.54 -2.43 14.18
C PRO A 213 -8.63 -3.65 14.43
N GLU A 214 -8.11 -4.27 13.37
CA GLU A 214 -7.13 -5.35 13.40
C GLU A 214 -5.95 -4.97 12.49
N CYS A 215 -4.73 -5.31 12.91
CA CYS A 215 -3.53 -5.29 12.08
C CYS A 215 -2.88 -6.67 12.01
N THR A 216 -2.26 -6.98 10.89
CA THR A 216 -1.45 -8.20 10.70
C THR A 216 0.02 -7.81 10.60
N PHE A 217 0.87 -8.43 11.43
CA PHE A 217 2.30 -8.46 11.25
C PHE A 217 2.68 -9.78 10.56
N LEU A 218 3.43 -9.71 9.46
CA LEU A 218 3.78 -10.86 8.63
C LEU A 218 5.25 -10.77 8.21
N ILE A 219 5.97 -11.89 8.17
CA ILE A 219 7.34 -11.94 7.63
C ILE A 219 7.42 -13.00 6.54
N PHE A 220 7.87 -12.59 5.36
CA PHE A 220 8.29 -13.50 4.28
C PHE A 220 9.77 -13.33 3.94
N THR A 221 10.33 -14.32 3.25
CA THR A 221 11.72 -14.32 2.77
C THR A 221 11.84 -14.67 1.29
N SER A 222 12.95 -14.29 0.67
CA SER A 222 13.33 -14.69 -0.70
C SER A 222 14.87 -14.70 -0.79
N PRO A 223 15.52 -15.74 -1.36
CA PRO A 223 16.94 -15.68 -1.66
C PRO A 223 17.20 -14.60 -2.73
N ILE A 224 18.29 -13.83 -2.59
CA ILE A 224 18.73 -12.84 -3.57
C ILE A 224 20.25 -12.84 -3.76
N GLY A 225 20.69 -12.52 -4.98
CA GLY A 225 22.09 -12.52 -5.38
C GLY A 225 22.96 -11.50 -4.66
N ASN A 226 24.27 -11.73 -4.66
CA ASN A 226 25.25 -10.73 -4.24
C ASN A 226 25.42 -9.67 -5.35
N TRP A 227 25.05 -8.43 -5.03
CA TRP A 227 24.96 -7.34 -5.99
C TRP A 227 26.29 -6.61 -6.29
N TYR A 228 27.41 -7.03 -5.67
CA TYR A 228 28.69 -6.29 -5.72
C TYR A 228 29.94 -7.15 -5.85
N LYS A 229 30.64 -6.96 -6.98
CA LYS A 229 31.99 -6.35 -6.99
C LYS A 229 31.92 -5.16 -7.95
N CYS A 230 31.65 -3.96 -7.42
CA CYS A 230 31.25 -2.78 -8.22
C CYS A 230 30.11 -3.13 -9.21
N GLY A 231 28.89 -3.31 -8.68
CA GLY A 231 27.70 -3.47 -9.50
C GLY A 231 27.49 -2.27 -10.45
N PRO A 232 26.65 -2.40 -11.48
CA PRO A 232 26.45 -1.35 -12.48
C PRO A 232 26.07 -0.03 -11.81
N SER A 233 26.85 1.00 -12.10
CA SER A 233 26.65 2.36 -11.62
C SER A 233 25.30 2.90 -12.08
N MET A 234 24.55 3.54 -11.18
CA MET A 234 23.24 4.08 -11.51
C MET A 234 23.38 5.35 -12.36
N ASN A 235 22.57 5.46 -13.41
CA ASN A 235 22.32 6.71 -14.12
C ASN A 235 21.01 7.28 -13.58
N LEU A 236 21.03 8.47 -13.00
CA LEU A 236 19.87 9.05 -12.33
C LEU A 236 19.18 10.12 -13.18
N TYR A 237 17.86 10.13 -13.11
CA TYR A 237 17.03 11.23 -13.60
C TYR A 237 16.64 12.14 -12.43
N VAL A 238 16.73 13.46 -12.57
CA VAL A 238 16.19 14.42 -11.59
C VAL A 238 14.72 14.62 -11.89
N GLU A 239 13.87 14.38 -10.89
CA GLU A 239 12.46 14.71 -10.97
C GLU A 239 12.21 16.09 -10.36
N ASN A 240 11.56 16.94 -11.16
CA ASN A 240 11.40 18.38 -10.93
C ASN A 240 9.97 18.74 -10.50
N GLU A 241 9.01 17.87 -10.84
CA GLU A 241 7.58 18.17 -10.82
C GLU A 241 6.86 17.42 -9.70
N VAL A 242 7.41 16.28 -9.29
CA VAL A 242 6.81 15.31 -8.38
C VAL A 242 7.74 15.09 -7.18
N PRO A 243 7.56 15.79 -6.05
CA PRO A 243 8.35 15.50 -4.85
C PRO A 243 7.98 14.12 -4.30
N ARG A 244 8.98 13.32 -3.91
CA ARG A 244 8.76 11.98 -3.33
C ARG A 244 8.13 12.03 -1.93
N ALA A 245 8.50 13.03 -1.14
CA ALA A 245 8.01 13.21 0.23
C ALA A 245 7.98 14.70 0.57
N THR A 246 7.17 15.07 1.56
CA THR A 246 6.86 16.48 1.86
C THR A 246 6.87 16.77 3.37
N PRO A 247 7.19 18.02 3.80
CA PRO A 247 7.16 18.40 5.21
C PRO A 247 5.80 18.09 5.86
N GLY A 248 5.82 17.51 7.06
CA GLY A 248 4.62 17.06 7.75
C GLY A 248 3.96 15.78 7.18
N GLY A 249 4.50 15.18 6.10
CA GLY A 249 3.99 13.95 5.48
C GLY A 249 4.45 12.66 6.19
N THR A 250 4.77 11.63 5.39
CA THR A 250 5.19 10.29 5.84
C THR A 250 6.61 9.89 5.43
N GLY A 251 7.41 10.77 4.82
CA GLY A 251 8.71 10.43 4.24
C GLY A 251 9.71 9.76 5.20
N ALA A 252 9.84 10.28 6.42
CA ALA A 252 10.72 9.73 7.47
C ALA A 252 10.27 8.38 8.08
N ILE A 253 9.16 7.79 7.64
CA ILE A 253 8.71 6.45 8.06
C ILE A 253 8.66 5.50 6.86
N LYS A 254 8.80 4.19 7.10
CA LYS A 254 8.82 3.19 6.02
C LYS A 254 7.41 2.74 5.59
N SER A 255 6.57 3.73 5.32
CA SER A 255 5.17 3.57 4.88
C SER A 255 5.09 3.14 3.43
N ILE A 256 4.09 2.31 3.08
CA ILE A 256 3.77 1.98 1.68
C ILE A 256 3.37 3.22 0.89
N THR A 257 2.82 4.25 1.55
CA THR A 257 2.35 5.50 0.93
C THR A 257 3.44 6.33 0.24
N ASN A 258 4.71 6.06 0.53
CA ASN A 258 5.86 6.81 -0.02
C ASN A 258 6.43 6.23 -1.33
N TYR A 259 5.78 5.21 -1.92
CA TYR A 259 6.39 4.39 -2.98
C TYR A 259 5.61 4.32 -4.29
N SER A 260 4.30 4.10 -4.30
CA SER A 260 3.51 4.20 -5.54
C SER A 260 3.47 5.60 -6.18
N PRO A 261 3.50 6.74 -5.45
CA PRO A 261 3.48 8.08 -6.07
C PRO A 261 4.69 8.37 -6.97
N VAL A 262 5.82 7.68 -6.76
CA VAL A 262 7.04 7.88 -7.56
C VAL A 262 7.11 6.98 -8.80
N PHE A 263 6.14 6.09 -9.03
CA PHE A 263 6.18 5.14 -10.14
C PHE A 263 6.17 5.83 -11.52
N GLU A 264 5.42 6.92 -11.69
CA GLU A 264 5.41 7.66 -12.97
C GLU A 264 6.78 8.26 -13.30
N ALA A 265 7.40 8.94 -12.34
CA ALA A 265 8.76 9.48 -12.47
C ALA A 265 9.77 8.36 -12.80
N VAL A 266 9.72 7.25 -12.04
CA VAL A 266 10.62 6.10 -12.20
C VAL A 266 10.43 5.42 -13.57
N ASN A 267 9.20 5.31 -14.05
CA ASN A 267 8.90 4.72 -15.36
C ASN A 267 9.31 5.66 -16.51
N LYS A 268 9.07 6.98 -16.39
CA LYS A 268 9.58 8.01 -17.31
C LYS A 268 11.10 8.00 -17.40
N ALA A 269 11.80 7.87 -16.27
CA ALA A 269 13.25 7.78 -16.21
C ALA A 269 13.77 6.52 -16.90
N LYS A 270 13.21 5.34 -16.59
CA LYS A 270 13.55 4.06 -17.23
C LYS A 270 13.31 4.08 -18.74
N ALA A 271 12.21 4.68 -19.21
CA ALA A 271 11.91 4.85 -20.63
C ALA A 271 12.93 5.75 -21.36
N LYS A 272 13.60 6.67 -20.64
CA LYS A 272 14.70 7.51 -21.14
C LYS A 272 16.09 6.87 -20.97
N GLY A 273 16.17 5.63 -20.47
CA GLY A 273 17.43 4.89 -20.27
C GLY A 273 18.12 5.11 -18.91
N PHE A 274 17.49 5.84 -17.97
CA PHE A 274 18.01 6.01 -16.61
C PHE A 274 17.66 4.79 -15.73
N THR A 275 18.48 4.56 -14.70
CA THR A 275 18.32 3.45 -13.76
C THR A 275 17.23 3.73 -12.71
N ASP A 276 17.22 4.95 -12.17
CA ASP A 276 16.33 5.37 -11.09
C ASP A 276 16.18 6.91 -11.07
N VAL A 277 15.38 7.45 -10.15
CA VAL A 277 15.09 8.89 -10.01
C VAL A 277 15.64 9.45 -8.71
N LEU A 278 16.31 10.59 -8.83
CA LEU A 278 16.73 11.49 -7.76
C LEU A 278 15.66 12.58 -7.54
N PHE A 279 15.16 12.71 -6.32
CA PHE A 279 14.08 13.64 -5.99
C PHE A 279 14.59 14.92 -5.32
N LEU A 280 13.95 16.03 -5.66
CA LEU A 280 14.15 17.34 -5.04
C LEU A 280 13.14 17.61 -3.91
N ASP A 281 13.48 18.55 -3.04
CA ASP A 281 12.68 18.94 -1.89
C ASP A 281 11.35 19.61 -2.29
N ALA A 282 10.26 19.23 -1.63
CA ALA A 282 8.92 19.72 -1.93
C ALA A 282 8.70 21.22 -1.64
N ALA A 283 9.58 21.85 -0.85
CA ALA A 283 9.40 23.22 -0.37
C ALA A 283 10.01 24.27 -1.32
N THR A 284 11.09 23.92 -2.03
CA THR A 284 11.86 24.86 -2.86
C THR A 284 12.28 24.31 -4.22
N GLY A 285 12.26 22.99 -4.42
CA GLY A 285 12.68 22.34 -5.67
C GLY A 285 14.15 22.57 -6.02
N LYS A 286 15.03 22.66 -5.01
CA LYS A 286 16.44 23.08 -5.19
C LYS A 286 17.44 22.18 -4.49
N ASN A 287 17.04 21.57 -3.38
CA ASN A 287 17.86 20.64 -2.62
C ASN A 287 17.45 19.22 -2.96
N VAL A 288 18.43 18.34 -2.98
CA VAL A 288 18.22 16.91 -3.22
C VAL A 288 17.84 16.24 -1.90
N GLU A 289 16.88 15.33 -1.94
CA GLU A 289 16.46 14.54 -0.77
C GLU A 289 16.95 13.10 -0.84
N GLU A 290 16.36 12.29 -1.71
CA GLU A 290 16.61 10.85 -1.83
C GLU A 290 16.43 10.37 -3.27
N VAL A 291 16.96 9.18 -3.55
CA VAL A 291 16.52 8.39 -4.71
C VAL A 291 15.21 7.67 -4.37
N SER A 292 14.44 7.22 -5.37
CA SER A 292 13.12 6.58 -5.20
C SER A 292 13.03 5.52 -4.08
N SER A 293 14.11 4.77 -3.85
CA SER A 293 14.17 3.64 -2.92
C SER A 293 15.37 3.65 -1.96
N CYS A 294 16.28 4.63 -2.06
CA CYS A 294 17.54 4.66 -1.31
C CYS A 294 18.03 6.08 -0.94
N ASN A 295 18.79 6.18 0.15
CA ASN A 295 19.39 7.43 0.61
C ASN A 295 20.59 7.80 -0.29
N VAL A 296 20.79 9.09 -0.59
CA VAL A 296 21.93 9.58 -1.40
C VAL A 296 23.04 10.20 -0.55
N PHE A 297 24.27 10.07 -1.03
CA PHE A 297 25.49 10.68 -0.52
C PHE A 297 26.28 11.32 -1.67
N ILE A 298 26.94 12.43 -1.36
CA ILE A 298 27.76 13.21 -2.28
C ILE A 298 29.14 13.35 -1.65
N VAL A 299 30.21 13.10 -2.39
CA VAL A 299 31.58 13.46 -2.00
C VAL A 299 31.98 14.70 -2.78
N LYS A 300 32.43 15.73 -2.07
CA LYS A 300 32.90 16.99 -2.66
C LYS A 300 33.96 17.62 -1.75
N ASP A 301 35.11 18.00 -2.30
CA ASP A 301 36.23 18.61 -1.57
C ASP A 301 36.73 17.74 -0.38
N ASN A 302 36.73 16.42 -0.55
CA ASN A 302 36.97 15.39 0.51
C ASN A 302 35.96 15.41 1.69
N VAL A 303 34.80 16.05 1.55
CA VAL A 303 33.70 16.01 2.51
C VAL A 303 32.59 15.10 1.99
N ILE A 304 32.08 14.22 2.85
CA ILE A 304 30.91 13.37 2.58
C ILE A 304 29.66 14.11 3.06
N LEU A 305 28.83 14.55 2.12
CA LEU A 305 27.57 15.25 2.35
C LEU A 305 26.39 14.27 2.22
N THR A 306 25.37 14.41 3.06
CA THR A 306 24.08 13.74 2.86
C THR A 306 22.93 14.57 3.44
N PRO A 307 21.77 14.68 2.75
CA PRO A 307 20.59 15.37 3.26
C PRO A 307 20.09 14.83 4.62
N PRO A 308 19.66 15.68 5.57
CA PRO A 308 19.32 15.27 6.95
C PRO A 308 17.95 14.59 7.04
N THR A 309 17.78 13.64 7.98
CA THR A 309 16.55 12.82 8.12
C THR A 309 15.40 13.53 8.86
N ASN A 310 15.15 14.80 8.55
CA ASN A 310 14.34 15.72 9.37
C ASN A 310 12.83 15.77 9.01
N GLY A 311 12.30 14.76 8.32
CA GLY A 311 10.84 14.58 8.13
C GLY A 311 10.43 14.00 6.78
N THR A 312 11.09 14.41 5.70
CA THR A 312 10.89 13.91 4.33
C THR A 312 11.75 12.69 4.01
N ILE A 313 12.92 12.59 4.65
CA ILE A 313 13.96 11.62 4.30
C ILE A 313 13.95 10.42 5.26
N LEU A 314 13.94 9.21 4.71
CA LEU A 314 13.88 7.97 5.50
C LEU A 314 15.20 7.73 6.27
N PRO A 315 15.20 7.59 7.61
CA PRO A 315 16.41 7.25 8.37
C PRO A 315 16.86 5.80 8.09
N GLY A 316 17.72 5.62 7.09
CA GLY A 316 18.24 4.33 6.65
C GLY A 316 19.22 3.69 7.63
N VAL A 317 19.10 2.37 7.83
CA VAL A 317 20.05 1.61 8.66
C VAL A 317 21.41 1.55 7.96
N THR A 318 21.43 1.40 6.62
CA THR A 318 22.66 1.48 5.83
C THR A 318 23.27 2.88 5.87
N ARG A 319 22.49 3.95 5.64
CA ARG A 319 22.94 5.36 5.78
C ARG A 319 23.64 5.61 7.12
N LYS A 320 22.97 5.27 8.23
CA LYS A 320 23.55 5.41 9.57
C LYS A 320 24.86 4.61 9.72
N SER A 321 24.90 3.37 9.22
CA SER A 321 26.10 2.53 9.31
C SER A 321 27.27 3.10 8.47
N ILE A 322 27.00 3.72 7.32
CA ILE A 322 28.03 4.36 6.49
C ILE A 322 28.56 5.64 7.14
N ILE A 323 27.71 6.45 7.77
CA ILE A 323 28.15 7.61 8.56
C ILE A 323 29.06 7.17 9.72
N GLU A 324 28.66 6.13 10.48
CA GLU A 324 29.48 5.55 11.55
C GLU A 324 30.85 5.05 11.05
N ILE A 325 30.89 4.39 9.89
CA ILE A 325 32.14 3.88 9.27
C ILE A 325 33.01 5.04 8.77
N ALA A 326 32.44 6.03 8.08
CA ALA A 326 33.17 7.19 7.55
C ALA A 326 33.86 7.99 8.67
N LEU A 327 33.14 8.26 9.76
CA LEU A 327 33.69 8.94 10.95
C LEU A 327 34.77 8.11 11.66
N HIS A 328 34.63 6.78 11.69
CA HIS A 328 35.68 5.88 12.20
C HIS A 328 36.95 5.97 11.35
N LEU A 329 36.81 5.94 10.02
CA LEU A 329 37.87 6.09 9.02
C LEU A 329 38.38 7.54 8.85
N LYS A 330 37.92 8.49 9.67
CA LYS A 330 38.34 9.90 9.72
C LYS A 330 37.97 10.76 8.51
N TYR A 331 37.00 10.33 7.70
CA TYR A 331 36.35 11.23 6.74
C TYR A 331 35.54 12.29 7.48
N LYS A 332 35.49 13.51 6.92
CA LYS A 332 34.55 14.54 7.35
C LYS A 332 33.18 14.22 6.77
N VAL A 333 32.16 14.18 7.63
CA VAL A 333 30.76 13.95 7.22
C VAL A 333 29.91 15.13 7.66
N GLU A 334 29.05 15.63 6.78
CA GLU A 334 28.08 16.70 7.07
C GLU A 334 26.66 16.25 6.70
N GLU A 335 25.75 16.33 7.68
CA GLU A 335 24.31 16.20 7.45
C GLU A 335 23.71 17.60 7.27
N ARG A 336 23.56 18.03 6.00
CA ARG A 336 23.05 19.36 5.62
C ARG A 336 22.22 19.28 4.35
N ASP A 337 21.43 20.31 4.08
CA ASP A 337 20.73 20.45 2.80
C ASP A 337 21.78 20.52 1.67
N VAL A 338 21.53 19.77 0.59
CA VAL A 338 22.46 19.63 -0.55
C VAL A 338 21.78 20.18 -1.81
N PRO A 339 22.13 21.39 -2.28
CA PRO A 339 21.62 21.91 -3.53
C PRO A 339 21.90 20.97 -4.71
N LEU A 340 21.01 20.93 -5.70
CA LEU A 340 21.21 20.11 -6.91
C LEU A 340 22.55 20.43 -7.61
N MET A 341 22.99 21.70 -7.57
CA MET A 341 24.30 22.11 -8.08
C MET A 341 25.49 21.46 -7.35
N ASP A 342 25.37 21.12 -6.05
CA ASP A 342 26.42 20.35 -5.35
C ASP A 342 26.50 18.91 -5.87
N VAL A 343 25.37 18.30 -6.27
CA VAL A 343 25.37 16.96 -6.92
C VAL A 343 25.93 17.03 -8.35
N LEU A 344 25.55 18.05 -9.12
CA LEU A 344 26.03 18.25 -10.49
C LEU A 344 27.50 18.68 -10.58
N THR A 345 28.15 18.96 -9.45
CA THR A 345 29.58 19.35 -9.35
C THR A 345 30.35 18.54 -8.29
N ALA A 346 29.91 17.30 -8.05
CA ALA A 346 30.51 16.38 -7.09
C ALA A 346 31.74 15.65 -7.63
N ASP A 347 32.63 15.23 -6.73
CA ASP A 347 33.75 14.32 -7.03
C ASP A 347 33.26 12.86 -7.18
N GLU A 348 32.30 12.46 -6.32
CA GLU A 348 31.64 11.14 -6.35
C GLU A 348 30.18 11.30 -5.87
N VAL A 349 29.26 10.49 -6.40
CA VAL A 349 27.90 10.34 -5.86
C VAL A 349 27.61 8.85 -5.67
N PHE A 350 27.06 8.48 -4.52
CA PHE A 350 26.67 7.10 -4.23
C PHE A 350 25.36 7.03 -3.43
N CYS A 351 24.70 5.88 -3.46
CA CYS A 351 23.41 5.66 -2.79
C CYS A 351 23.44 4.42 -1.90
N THR A 352 22.60 4.40 -0.85
CA THR A 352 22.58 3.33 0.16
C THR A 352 21.17 2.87 0.54
N GLY A 353 21.00 1.56 0.78
CA GLY A 353 19.72 0.99 1.20
C GLY A 353 19.81 -0.52 1.47
N THR A 354 18.73 -1.16 1.92
CA THR A 354 18.77 -2.61 2.20
C THR A 354 19.00 -3.43 0.93
N ALA A 355 18.25 -3.14 -0.16
CA ALA A 355 18.37 -3.87 -1.41
C ALA A 355 19.74 -3.65 -2.06
N VAL A 356 20.05 -2.38 -2.37
CA VAL A 356 21.26 -1.95 -3.09
C VAL A 356 22.55 -1.87 -2.25
N GLY A 357 22.52 -2.09 -0.93
CA GLY A 357 23.73 -1.98 -0.12
C GLY A 357 24.35 -0.59 -0.18
N VAL A 358 25.49 -0.46 -0.87
CA VAL A 358 26.13 0.79 -1.30
C VAL A 358 26.39 0.68 -2.80
N THR A 359 26.00 1.70 -3.58
CA THR A 359 26.13 1.67 -5.05
C THR A 359 26.54 3.03 -5.60
N ALA A 360 27.46 3.06 -6.56
CA ALA A 360 27.90 4.29 -7.22
C ALA A 360 26.84 4.83 -8.20
N VAL A 361 26.88 6.14 -8.43
CA VAL A 361 26.11 6.86 -9.46
C VAL A 361 27.10 7.38 -10.51
N ALA A 362 26.80 7.19 -11.80
CA ALA A 362 27.67 7.63 -12.90
C ALA A 362 27.16 8.87 -13.65
N SER A 363 25.87 9.23 -13.53
CA SER A 363 25.29 10.42 -14.19
C SER A 363 23.99 10.89 -13.55
N VAL A 364 23.61 12.15 -13.82
CA VAL A 364 22.40 12.84 -13.33
C VAL A 364 21.83 13.75 -14.46
N THR A 365 20.51 13.79 -14.74
CA THR A 365 19.91 14.52 -15.91
C THR A 365 18.42 14.91 -15.71
N HIS A 366 17.85 15.97 -16.33
CA HIS A 366 16.67 16.74 -15.81
C HIS A 366 15.70 17.33 -16.89
N TYR A 367 14.38 16.97 -16.94
CA TYR A 367 13.31 17.44 -17.89
C TYR A 367 11.82 17.20 -17.40
N ASP A 368 10.72 17.49 -18.16
CA ASP A 368 9.32 17.80 -17.66
C ASP A 368 8.04 17.14 -18.38
N LYS A 369 6.88 16.85 -17.68
CA LYS A 369 5.36 16.67 -18.01
C LYS A 369 4.72 15.35 -18.61
N SER A 370 3.40 15.10 -18.93
CA SER A 370 1.99 15.12 -18.30
C SER A 370 0.92 14.39 -19.23
N HIS A 371 -0.40 14.00 -19.05
CA HIS A 371 -1.50 13.82 -18.02
C HIS A 371 -2.70 12.88 -18.58
N GLU A 372 -4.03 13.04 -18.26
CA GLU A 372 -5.13 11.98 -18.03
C GLU A 372 -6.60 12.19 -18.69
N ALA A 373 -7.76 11.40 -18.69
CA ALA A 373 -8.26 9.99 -18.36
C ALA A 373 -9.81 9.58 -18.71
N ASP A 374 -10.62 8.74 -17.93
CA ASP A 374 -12.17 8.61 -17.72
C ASP A 374 -13.15 7.31 -17.35
N GLU A 375 -14.36 7.47 -16.63
CA GLU A 375 -15.81 6.82 -16.42
C GLU A 375 -16.48 5.74 -15.35
N LYS A 376 -17.58 5.97 -14.46
CA LYS A 376 -18.78 5.07 -13.85
C LYS A 376 -19.02 4.65 -12.28
N HIS A 377 -20.08 4.00 -11.56
CA HIS A 377 -21.54 3.40 -11.60
C HIS A 377 -22.54 3.09 -10.27
N VAL A 378 -23.52 2.07 -10.14
CA VAL A 378 -24.95 1.82 -9.43
C VAL A 378 -25.26 1.06 -8.00
N ASP A 379 -26.53 0.64 -7.48
CA ASP A 379 -27.00 -0.33 -6.29
C ASP A 379 -28.65 -0.56 -5.96
N ALA A 380 -29.54 -1.35 -5.13
CA ALA A 380 -29.72 -2.52 -4.08
C ALA A 380 -31.15 -2.64 -3.03
N MET A 381 -31.69 -2.96 -1.68
CA MET A 381 -31.83 -3.71 -0.19
C MET A 381 -33.16 -3.57 0.75
N ASN A 382 -33.15 -4.07 2.08
CA ASN A 382 -33.72 -3.72 3.48
C ASN A 382 -32.90 -2.77 4.49
N TRP A 383 -33.48 -2.17 5.58
CA TRP A 383 -33.18 -0.74 5.94
C TRP A 383 -32.98 -0.09 7.33
N ASP A 384 -33.97 -0.05 8.23
CA ASP A 384 -34.22 1.17 9.02
C ASP A 384 -33.20 1.54 10.13
N GLU A 385 -32.17 0.73 10.31
CA GLU A 385 -31.22 0.77 11.45
C GLU A 385 -29.75 0.91 11.01
N LEU A 386 -29.50 1.34 9.77
CA LEU A 386 -28.15 1.33 9.19
C LEU A 386 -27.24 2.46 9.70
N GLU A 387 -26.14 2.07 10.35
CA GLU A 387 -25.01 2.95 10.64
C GLU A 387 -24.03 3.02 9.45
N PHE A 388 -23.00 3.88 9.53
CA PHE A 388 -21.92 3.94 8.54
C PHE A 388 -20.88 2.83 8.79
N GLY A 389 -21.33 1.57 8.72
CA GLY A 389 -20.54 0.37 8.97
C GLY A 389 -20.19 -0.42 7.71
N VAL A 390 -19.44 -1.52 7.87
CA VAL A 390 -19.19 -2.50 6.80
C VAL A 390 -20.13 -3.69 6.99
N ILE A 391 -21.18 -3.76 6.17
CA ILE A 391 -22.09 -4.90 6.06
C ILE A 391 -21.86 -5.53 4.67
N PRO A 392 -21.23 -6.72 4.61
CA PRO A 392 -21.05 -7.44 3.35
C PRO A 392 -22.35 -7.67 2.58
N THR A 393 -22.36 -7.29 1.32
CA THR A 393 -23.42 -7.62 0.35
C THR A 393 -23.24 -9.04 -0.20
N ASP A 394 -24.20 -9.58 -0.94
CA ASP A 394 -24.11 -10.93 -1.51
C ASP A 394 -22.93 -11.11 -2.47
N TYR A 395 -22.72 -10.12 -3.34
CA TYR A 395 -21.81 -10.21 -4.46
C TYR A 395 -20.78 -9.08 -4.47
N MET A 396 -19.65 -9.37 -5.11
CA MET A 396 -18.69 -8.39 -5.58
C MET A 396 -18.32 -8.70 -7.04
N TYR A 397 -18.02 -7.67 -7.81
CA TYR A 397 -17.49 -7.83 -9.17
C TYR A 397 -15.96 -7.90 -9.14
N ILE A 398 -15.36 -8.72 -10.00
CA ILE A 398 -13.91 -8.90 -10.11
C ILE A 398 -13.50 -8.95 -11.58
N MET A 399 -12.47 -8.18 -11.94
CA MET A 399 -11.89 -8.10 -13.27
C MET A 399 -10.38 -7.98 -13.18
N ILE A 400 -9.64 -8.73 -13.99
CA ILE A 400 -8.18 -8.86 -13.89
C ILE A 400 -7.54 -8.35 -15.18
N CYS A 401 -6.39 -7.70 -15.05
CA CYS A 401 -5.51 -7.31 -16.15
C CYS A 401 -4.12 -7.89 -15.88
N SER A 402 -3.67 -8.79 -16.75
CA SER A 402 -2.29 -9.29 -16.78
C SER A 402 -1.36 -8.26 -17.43
N ASP A 403 -0.05 -8.36 -17.18
CA ASP A 403 0.95 -7.44 -17.74
C ASP A 403 0.84 -7.28 -19.27
N GLY A 404 0.60 -6.06 -19.74
CA GLY A 404 0.45 -5.70 -21.15
C GLY A 404 -0.89 -6.06 -21.83
N GLU A 405 -1.85 -6.68 -21.13
CA GLU A 405 -3.16 -7.05 -21.68
C GLU A 405 -4.26 -6.02 -21.36
N ASN A 406 -5.36 -6.03 -22.13
CA ASN A 406 -6.59 -5.33 -21.73
C ASN A 406 -7.23 -6.03 -20.52
N PHE A 407 -8.04 -5.31 -19.73
CA PHE A 407 -8.85 -5.95 -18.68
C PHE A 407 -9.73 -7.05 -19.27
N SER A 408 -9.67 -8.23 -18.66
CA SER A 408 -10.46 -9.41 -19.02
C SER A 408 -11.97 -9.15 -18.92
N GLN A 409 -12.80 -10.04 -19.45
CA GLN A 409 -14.22 -10.01 -19.11
C GLN A 409 -14.39 -10.36 -17.62
N GLY A 410 -14.67 -9.34 -16.80
CA GLY A 410 -14.88 -9.52 -15.37
C GLY A 410 -16.20 -10.23 -15.05
N HIS A 411 -16.28 -10.77 -13.84
CA HIS A 411 -17.37 -11.63 -13.39
C HIS A 411 -17.89 -11.23 -12.01
N LEU A 412 -19.11 -11.66 -11.71
CA LEU A 412 -19.68 -11.63 -10.37
C LEU A 412 -19.18 -12.83 -9.57
N ALA A 413 -18.69 -12.58 -8.35
CA ALA A 413 -18.40 -13.60 -7.35
C ALA A 413 -19.21 -13.30 -6.07
N PRO A 414 -19.54 -14.30 -5.25
CA PRO A 414 -20.01 -14.05 -3.89
C PRO A 414 -19.00 -13.17 -3.13
N TYR A 415 -19.45 -12.28 -2.25
CA TYR A 415 -18.56 -11.49 -1.41
C TYR A 415 -17.69 -12.41 -0.56
N ARG A 416 -16.38 -12.20 -0.61
CA ARG A 416 -15.39 -12.94 0.15
C ARG A 416 -14.18 -12.04 0.42
N LYS A 417 -13.29 -12.49 1.31
CA LYS A 417 -11.92 -11.97 1.37
C LYS A 417 -11.25 -12.20 0.00
N ILE A 418 -10.34 -11.33 -0.38
CA ILE A 418 -9.46 -11.56 -1.52
C ILE A 418 -8.20 -12.28 -1.04
N GLU A 419 -7.75 -13.26 -1.82
CA GLU A 419 -6.41 -13.83 -1.67
C GLU A 419 -5.40 -12.91 -2.38
N LEU A 420 -4.29 -12.60 -1.72
CA LEU A 420 -3.15 -11.95 -2.35
C LEU A 420 -1.85 -12.67 -2.01
N SER A 421 -0.91 -12.63 -2.96
CA SER A 421 0.49 -12.91 -2.69
C SER A 421 1.04 -11.90 -1.67
N PRO A 422 1.83 -12.32 -0.65
CA PRO A 422 2.52 -11.38 0.24
C PRO A 422 3.44 -10.40 -0.50
N PHE A 423 3.87 -10.73 -1.72
CA PHE A 423 4.68 -9.88 -2.59
C PHE A 423 3.86 -8.85 -3.41
N ALA A 424 2.53 -8.80 -3.28
CA ALA A 424 1.67 -7.93 -4.08
C ALA A 424 2.06 -6.43 -3.98
N GLY A 425 2.04 -5.71 -5.10
CA GLY A 425 2.43 -4.30 -5.19
C GLY A 425 1.62 -3.38 -4.27
N ILE A 426 0.31 -3.66 -4.12
CA ILE A 426 -0.57 -2.99 -3.16
C ILE A 426 -0.10 -3.12 -1.70
N LEU A 427 0.42 -4.29 -1.30
CA LEU A 427 0.85 -4.57 0.08
C LEU A 427 2.25 -4.02 0.40
N ASN A 428 3.11 -3.88 -0.62
CA ASN A 428 4.51 -3.48 -0.44
C ASN A 428 4.75 -2.00 -0.75
N TYR A 429 3.99 -1.43 -1.70
CA TYR A 429 4.23 -0.09 -2.25
C TYR A 429 2.95 0.75 -2.41
N GLY A 430 1.77 0.27 -2.00
CA GLY A 430 0.55 1.08 -1.96
C GLY A 430 0.02 1.50 -3.35
N GLN A 431 0.27 0.71 -4.39
CA GLN A 431 -0.22 1.01 -5.75
C GLN A 431 -1.71 0.67 -5.86
N GLY A 432 -2.58 1.65 -5.60
CA GLY A 432 -4.02 1.51 -5.72
C GLY A 432 -4.83 2.80 -5.70
N ILE A 433 -5.99 2.76 -6.35
CA ILE A 433 -7.01 3.82 -6.44
C ILE A 433 -8.33 3.27 -5.90
N LEU A 434 -9.12 4.14 -5.25
CA LEU A 434 -10.48 3.82 -4.84
C LEU A 434 -11.47 4.81 -5.44
N GLU A 435 -12.71 4.36 -5.62
CA GLU A 435 -13.85 5.25 -5.86
C GLU A 435 -14.92 5.17 -4.78
N GLY A 436 -15.82 6.16 -4.79
CA GLY A 436 -16.88 6.29 -3.80
C GLY A 436 -18.14 6.87 -4.41
N LEU A 437 -19.19 6.06 -4.40
CA LEU A 437 -20.46 6.29 -5.09
C LEU A 437 -21.64 5.92 -4.19
N LYS A 438 -22.84 6.35 -4.57
CA LYS A 438 -24.12 5.96 -3.97
C LYS A 438 -25.11 5.67 -5.08
N ALA A 439 -25.94 4.65 -4.94
CA ALA A 439 -27.26 4.66 -5.57
C ALA A 439 -28.36 4.80 -4.53
N ILE A 440 -29.50 5.30 -4.99
CA ILE A 440 -30.67 5.62 -4.17
C ILE A 440 -31.88 5.00 -4.85
N ARG A 441 -32.86 4.55 -4.06
CA ARG A 441 -34.17 4.21 -4.62
C ARG A 441 -35.08 5.42 -4.65
N THR A 442 -35.59 5.74 -5.83
CA THR A 442 -36.60 6.79 -6.01
C THR A 442 -37.93 6.36 -5.36
N LYS A 443 -38.89 7.30 -5.25
CA LYS A 443 -40.23 6.99 -4.69
C LYS A 443 -40.95 5.92 -5.50
N ASP A 444 -40.75 5.92 -6.81
CA ASP A 444 -41.35 4.98 -7.78
C ASP A 444 -40.62 3.63 -7.86
N GLY A 445 -39.70 3.37 -6.93
CA GLY A 445 -39.05 2.07 -6.77
C GLY A 445 -37.85 1.83 -7.69
N HIS A 446 -37.60 2.71 -8.67
CA HIS A 446 -36.42 2.67 -9.52
C HIS A 446 -35.13 2.87 -8.72
N ILE A 447 -34.07 2.27 -9.22
CA ILE A 447 -32.70 2.52 -8.77
C ILE A 447 -32.14 3.67 -9.61
N GLN A 448 -31.64 4.71 -8.94
CA GLN A 448 -31.03 5.86 -9.57
C GLN A 448 -29.58 6.03 -9.10
N LEU A 449 -28.77 6.60 -10.01
CA LEU A 449 -27.44 7.09 -9.70
C LEU A 449 -27.32 8.60 -9.79
N PHE A 450 -26.32 9.10 -9.07
CA PHE A 450 -25.82 10.45 -9.25
C PHE A 450 -24.51 10.47 -10.04
N ARG A 451 -24.56 11.06 -11.23
CA ARG A 451 -23.43 11.32 -12.16
C ARG A 451 -22.32 10.26 -12.11
N PRO A 452 -22.66 8.98 -12.33
CA PRO A 452 -21.71 7.91 -12.13
C PRO A 452 -20.50 8.05 -13.04
N GLU A 453 -20.72 8.55 -14.26
CA GLU A 453 -19.67 8.78 -15.24
C GLU A 453 -18.48 9.50 -14.58
N GLU A 454 -18.75 10.61 -13.88
CA GLU A 454 -17.79 11.44 -13.13
C GLU A 454 -16.88 10.69 -12.14
N ASN A 455 -17.23 9.48 -11.70
CA ASN A 455 -16.46 8.75 -10.67
C ASN A 455 -15.24 8.03 -11.20
N ALA A 456 -15.37 7.11 -12.16
CA ALA A 456 -14.16 6.68 -12.85
C ALA A 456 -13.61 7.73 -13.84
N LEU A 457 -14.32 8.86 -14.10
CA LEU A 457 -13.66 10.03 -14.74
C LEU A 457 -12.33 10.27 -13.99
N ARG A 458 -12.45 10.33 -12.66
CA ARG A 458 -11.36 10.43 -11.68
C ARG A 458 -10.60 9.12 -11.33
N MET A 459 -11.18 7.91 -11.44
CA MET A 459 -10.40 6.69 -11.19
C MET A 459 -9.33 6.49 -12.26
N LYS A 460 -9.68 6.62 -13.54
CA LYS A 460 -8.71 6.45 -14.63
C LYS A 460 -7.64 7.55 -14.57
N MET A 461 -7.96 8.75 -14.07
CA MET A 461 -6.97 9.80 -13.75
C MET A 461 -5.93 9.25 -12.76
N GLY A 462 -6.41 8.74 -11.63
CA GLY A 462 -5.56 8.09 -10.63
C GLY A 462 -4.79 6.88 -11.15
N ALA A 463 -5.37 6.09 -12.05
CA ALA A 463 -4.76 4.89 -12.59
C ALA A 463 -3.55 5.23 -13.47
N GLU A 464 -3.74 6.13 -14.44
CA GLU A 464 -2.68 6.62 -15.32
C GLU A 464 -1.56 7.28 -14.50
N ARG A 465 -1.92 8.13 -13.53
CA ARG A 465 -1.00 8.77 -12.57
C ARG A 465 -0.21 7.79 -11.68
N LEU A 466 -0.76 6.63 -11.33
CA LEU A 466 -0.06 5.57 -10.59
C LEU A 466 0.55 4.48 -11.48
N CYS A 467 0.64 4.70 -12.79
CA CYS A 467 1.12 3.73 -13.78
C CYS A 467 0.43 2.37 -13.64
N MET A 468 -0.90 2.41 -13.58
CA MET A 468 -1.82 1.28 -13.54
C MET A 468 -2.65 1.27 -14.82
N PRO A 469 -2.86 0.13 -15.48
CA PRO A 469 -3.94 0.01 -16.46
C PRO A 469 -5.28 0.23 -15.74
N CYS A 470 -6.22 0.88 -16.41
CA CYS A 470 -7.58 1.08 -15.92
C CYS A 470 -8.56 0.26 -16.77
N PRO A 471 -9.69 -0.24 -16.20
CA PRO A 471 -10.87 -0.56 -17.00
C PRO A 471 -11.18 0.58 -17.98
N SER A 472 -11.68 0.26 -19.18
CA SER A 472 -12.29 1.30 -19.99
C SER A 472 -13.50 1.87 -19.26
N THR A 473 -13.79 3.13 -19.57
CA THR A 473 -15.08 3.80 -19.47
C THR A 473 -16.25 2.80 -19.48
N GLU A 474 -16.45 2.12 -20.61
CA GLU A 474 -17.52 1.15 -20.87
C GLU A 474 -17.41 -0.13 -20.04
N GLN A 475 -16.20 -0.57 -19.69
CA GLN A 475 -16.01 -1.75 -18.84
C GLN A 475 -16.49 -1.47 -17.41
N PHE A 476 -16.22 -0.29 -16.86
CA PHE A 476 -16.74 0.14 -15.55
C PHE A 476 -18.27 0.37 -15.63
N LEU A 477 -18.73 0.96 -16.74
CA LEU A 477 -20.14 1.10 -17.19
C LEU A 477 -20.90 -0.24 -17.20
N ALA A 478 -20.23 -1.34 -17.46
CA ALA A 478 -20.81 -2.69 -17.44
C ALA A 478 -20.64 -3.38 -16.09
N ALA A 479 -19.41 -3.39 -15.56
CA ALA A 479 -18.96 -4.11 -14.36
C ALA A 479 -19.88 -3.88 -13.16
N LEU A 480 -20.17 -2.61 -12.91
CA LEU A 480 -20.89 -2.22 -11.72
C LEU A 480 -22.41 -2.23 -11.95
N LYS A 481 -22.89 -2.05 -13.19
CA LYS A 481 -24.30 -2.37 -13.51
C LYS A 481 -24.62 -3.83 -13.15
N GLN A 482 -23.67 -4.74 -13.38
CA GLN A 482 -23.76 -6.13 -12.95
C GLN A 482 -23.63 -6.30 -11.44
N ALA A 483 -22.60 -5.71 -10.80
CA ALA A 483 -22.40 -5.78 -9.34
C ALA A 483 -23.67 -5.43 -8.56
N VAL A 484 -24.48 -4.55 -9.14
CA VAL A 484 -25.69 -4.00 -8.54
C VAL A 484 -26.93 -4.79 -8.84
N LEU A 485 -27.10 -5.24 -10.09
CA LEU A 485 -28.23 -6.09 -10.42
C LEU A 485 -28.15 -7.39 -9.61
N ALA A 486 -26.94 -7.92 -9.43
CA ALA A 486 -26.64 -9.00 -8.50
C ALA A 486 -26.97 -8.61 -7.05
N ASN A 487 -26.46 -7.46 -6.61
CA ASN A 487 -26.79 -6.89 -5.31
C ASN A 487 -28.18 -6.22 -5.27
N LYS A 488 -29.18 -6.46 -6.15
CA LYS A 488 -30.44 -5.66 -6.20
C LYS A 488 -31.28 -5.70 -4.90
N ARG A 489 -30.81 -6.45 -3.90
CA ARG A 489 -31.19 -6.40 -2.50
C ARG A 489 -30.14 -5.80 -1.51
N TRP A 490 -29.39 -4.69 -1.81
CA TRP A 490 -28.51 -3.82 -0.91
C TRP A 490 -28.59 -2.15 -0.78
N VAL A 491 -29.45 -1.27 -1.45
CA VAL A 491 -29.99 0.18 -1.31
C VAL A 491 -31.45 0.41 -0.79
N PRO A 492 -31.83 1.63 -0.34
CA PRO A 492 -33.12 1.99 0.30
C PRO A 492 -34.45 1.55 -0.34
N PRO A 493 -35.59 1.64 0.39
CA PRO A 493 -36.85 2.13 -0.15
C PRO A 493 -36.69 3.67 -0.27
N SER A 494 -37.64 4.47 -0.75
CA SER A 494 -37.34 5.91 -0.74
C SER A 494 -37.21 6.46 0.70
N GLY A 495 -36.08 7.13 0.99
CA GLY A 495 -35.85 7.87 2.24
C GLY A 495 -35.20 7.16 3.44
N LYS A 496 -34.64 5.93 3.32
CA LYS A 496 -34.07 5.20 4.49
C LYS A 496 -32.53 5.06 4.56
N GLY A 497 -31.76 5.63 3.62
CA GLY A 497 -30.29 5.56 3.62
C GLY A 497 -29.72 5.74 2.21
N VAL A 498 -28.70 4.94 1.86
CA VAL A 498 -28.23 4.57 0.49
C VAL A 498 -27.52 3.20 0.54
N LEU A 499 -27.23 2.56 -0.61
CA LEU A 499 -26.05 1.68 -0.68
C LEU A 499 -24.87 2.55 -1.12
N TYR A 500 -23.71 2.27 -0.55
CA TYR A 500 -22.47 2.91 -0.91
C TYR A 500 -21.54 1.91 -1.59
N ILE A 501 -21.02 2.29 -2.76
CA ILE A 501 -20.12 1.45 -3.56
C ILE A 501 -18.67 1.84 -3.31
N ARG A 502 -17.81 0.83 -3.27
CA ARG A 502 -16.36 0.94 -3.26
C ARG A 502 -15.76 0.14 -4.44
N PRO A 503 -15.67 0.73 -5.64
CA PRO A 503 -14.76 0.26 -6.68
C PRO A 503 -13.32 0.46 -6.21
N LEU A 504 -12.48 -0.55 -6.34
CA LEU A 504 -11.04 -0.49 -6.09
C LEU A 504 -10.28 -0.98 -7.32
N LEU A 505 -9.16 -0.33 -7.62
CA LEU A 505 -8.15 -0.78 -8.57
C LEU A 505 -6.85 -0.95 -7.79
N ILE A 506 -6.32 -2.18 -7.74
CA ILE A 506 -5.13 -2.52 -6.94
C ILE A 506 -4.09 -3.28 -7.78
N GLY A 507 -2.80 -3.00 -7.55
CA GLY A 507 -1.70 -3.83 -8.06
C GLY A 507 -1.61 -5.15 -7.28
N SER A 508 -2.31 -6.18 -7.74
CA SER A 508 -2.30 -7.53 -7.16
C SER A 508 -1.04 -8.33 -7.52
N GLY A 509 -0.40 -7.99 -8.64
CA GLY A 509 0.82 -8.61 -9.14
C GLY A 509 2.00 -8.50 -8.17
N SER A 510 2.86 -9.51 -8.18
CA SER A 510 3.95 -9.68 -7.20
C SER A 510 5.22 -8.93 -7.63
N VAL A 511 5.75 -8.05 -6.78
CA VAL A 511 6.90 -7.19 -7.10
C VAL A 511 7.84 -6.98 -5.90
N LEU A 512 9.15 -7.27 -6.10
CA LEU A 512 10.17 -7.12 -5.04
C LEU A 512 10.97 -5.82 -5.13
N GLY A 513 11.28 -5.37 -6.35
CA GLY A 513 11.95 -4.09 -6.63
C GLY A 513 10.98 -2.90 -6.56
N LEU A 514 11.41 -1.72 -6.99
CA LEU A 514 10.51 -0.57 -7.14
C LEU A 514 10.06 -0.41 -8.61
N GLY A 515 8.74 -0.50 -8.82
CA GLY A 515 8.07 -0.36 -10.10
C GLY A 515 6.64 -0.87 -10.04
N SER A 516 5.90 -0.62 -11.11
CA SER A 516 4.53 -1.11 -11.34
C SER A 516 4.38 -2.62 -11.09
N ALA A 517 3.22 -3.04 -10.57
CA ALA A 517 2.86 -4.45 -10.46
C ALA A 517 2.67 -5.11 -11.83
N THR A 518 2.85 -6.44 -11.88
CA THR A 518 2.71 -7.28 -13.10
C THR A 518 1.28 -7.77 -13.37
N GLU A 519 0.33 -7.37 -12.53
CA GLU A 519 -1.07 -7.79 -12.59
C GLU A 519 -1.90 -6.80 -11.76
N TYR A 520 -3.12 -6.50 -12.22
CA TYR A 520 -4.03 -5.57 -11.59
C TYR A 520 -5.41 -6.18 -11.42
N THR A 521 -5.95 -6.07 -10.21
CA THR A 521 -7.33 -6.43 -9.92
C THR A 521 -8.15 -5.16 -9.82
N PHE A 522 -9.14 -5.02 -10.70
CA PHE A 522 -10.26 -4.12 -10.50
C PHE A 522 -11.40 -4.92 -9.85
N LEU A 523 -11.83 -4.50 -8.67
CA LEU A 523 -12.91 -5.16 -7.93
C LEU A 523 -13.93 -4.13 -7.44
N ILE A 524 -15.16 -4.56 -7.24
CA ILE A 524 -16.22 -3.69 -6.74
C ILE A 524 -17.09 -4.42 -5.74
N PHE A 525 -17.11 -3.89 -4.51
CA PHE A 525 -18.03 -4.29 -3.46
C PHE A 525 -18.82 -3.07 -2.98
N ALA A 526 -19.81 -3.30 -2.12
CA ALA A 526 -20.66 -2.25 -1.57
C ALA A 526 -21.00 -2.51 -0.09
N THR A 527 -21.57 -1.52 0.60
CA THR A 527 -22.15 -1.69 1.95
C THR A 527 -23.33 -0.73 2.22
N PRO A 528 -24.47 -1.22 2.72
CA PRO A 528 -25.60 -0.35 3.03
C PRO A 528 -25.20 0.63 4.12
N ILE A 529 -25.65 1.88 4.00
CA ILE A 529 -25.42 2.92 4.99
C ILE A 529 -26.70 3.74 5.19
N GLY A 530 -26.97 4.16 6.42
CA GLY A 530 -28.01 5.15 6.69
C GLY A 530 -27.56 6.56 6.27
N SER A 531 -28.34 7.57 6.64
CA SER A 531 -27.89 8.96 6.55
C SER A 531 -26.67 9.17 7.44
N TYR A 532 -25.52 9.47 6.82
CA TYR A 532 -24.23 9.74 7.49
C TYR A 532 -24.35 10.78 8.63
N HIS A 533 -25.34 11.66 8.52
CA HIS A 533 -25.69 12.66 9.51
C HIS A 533 -27.17 12.54 9.90
N LYS A 534 -27.47 12.51 11.21
CA LYS A 534 -28.83 12.69 11.73
C LYS A 534 -29.33 14.10 11.37
N SER A 535 -30.64 14.27 11.17
CA SER A 535 -31.22 15.56 10.77
C SER A 535 -30.80 16.68 11.73
N GLY A 536 -30.30 17.80 11.19
CA GLY A 536 -29.76 18.92 11.97
C GLY A 536 -28.28 18.82 12.38
N SER A 537 -27.56 17.73 12.07
CA SER A 537 -26.10 17.66 12.35
C SER A 537 -25.32 18.70 11.53
N THR A 538 -24.27 19.25 12.13
CA THR A 538 -23.35 20.22 11.53
C THR A 538 -21.93 19.95 11.98
N MET A 539 -20.92 20.16 11.13
CA MET A 539 -19.52 19.97 11.51
C MET A 539 -19.04 21.09 12.44
N ASN A 540 -18.06 20.80 13.28
CA ASN A 540 -17.12 21.78 13.84
C ASN A 540 -15.70 21.37 13.41
N LEU A 541 -14.92 22.30 12.85
CA LEU A 541 -13.62 21.98 12.27
C LEU A 541 -12.47 22.63 13.05
N TYR A 542 -11.32 21.97 13.04
CA TYR A 542 -10.03 22.54 13.45
C TYR A 542 -9.16 22.79 12.21
N ILE A 543 -8.50 23.95 12.12
CA ILE A 543 -7.51 24.22 11.07
C ILE A 543 -6.14 23.70 11.49
N GLU A 544 -5.63 22.72 10.75
CA GLU A 544 -4.27 22.20 10.92
C GLU A 544 -3.23 23.13 10.29
N ASN A 545 -2.18 23.42 11.07
CA ASN A 545 -1.15 24.39 10.74
C ASN A 545 0.20 23.72 10.42
N GLU A 546 0.45 22.51 10.95
CA GLU A 546 1.74 21.82 10.85
C GLU A 546 1.75 20.69 9.82
N VAL A 547 0.68 19.89 9.76
CA VAL A 547 0.52 18.79 8.79
C VAL A 547 -0.14 19.29 7.49
N ARG A 548 0.14 18.63 6.37
CA ARG A 548 -0.47 18.90 5.06
C ARG A 548 -1.16 17.66 4.52
N ARG A 549 -2.32 17.81 3.87
CA ARG A 549 -3.11 16.70 3.29
C ARG A 549 -2.47 16.19 1.99
N ALA A 550 -2.06 17.13 1.16
CA ALA A 550 -1.49 16.93 -0.16
C ALA A 550 -0.48 18.05 -0.44
N THR A 551 0.28 17.92 -1.52
CA THR A 551 1.22 18.95 -2.00
C THR A 551 1.16 19.07 -3.53
N PRO A 552 1.59 20.20 -4.11
CA PRO A 552 1.86 20.28 -5.54
C PRO A 552 2.74 19.11 -5.99
N GLY A 553 2.47 18.58 -7.19
CA GLY A 553 3.16 17.41 -7.71
C GLY A 553 2.87 16.08 -7.01
N GLY A 554 2.07 16.05 -5.92
CA GLY A 554 1.76 14.83 -5.19
C GLY A 554 0.65 13.98 -5.83
N THR A 555 -0.12 13.30 -4.99
CA THR A 555 -1.32 12.51 -5.37
C THR A 555 -2.64 13.14 -4.90
N GLY A 556 -2.63 14.39 -4.43
CA GLY A 556 -3.79 15.05 -3.81
C GLY A 556 -5.04 15.11 -4.68
N GLY A 557 -4.87 15.51 -5.94
CA GLY A 557 -5.91 15.62 -6.97
C GLY A 557 -6.42 14.28 -7.53
N ILE A 558 -5.85 13.14 -7.14
CA ILE A 558 -6.35 11.81 -7.52
C ILE A 558 -6.88 11.05 -6.31
N LYS A 559 -7.80 10.10 -6.51
CA LYS A 559 -8.40 9.34 -5.41
C LYS A 559 -7.54 8.15 -4.94
N SER A 560 -6.23 8.37 -4.83
CA SER A 560 -5.28 7.37 -4.34
C SER A 560 -5.48 7.03 -2.87
N ILE A 561 -5.25 5.76 -2.54
CA ILE A 561 -5.25 5.25 -1.16
C ILE A 561 -4.18 5.92 -0.30
N THR A 562 -3.10 6.43 -0.91
CA THR A 562 -1.92 7.00 -0.21
C THR A 562 -2.23 8.29 0.54
N ASN A 563 -3.29 9.00 0.14
CA ASN A 563 -3.66 10.32 0.66
C ASN A 563 -4.29 10.28 2.07
N TYR A 564 -4.73 9.11 2.57
CA TYR A 564 -5.62 9.05 3.73
C TYR A 564 -4.92 8.69 5.05
N SER A 565 -4.11 7.62 5.11
CA SER A 565 -3.41 7.27 6.36
C SER A 565 -2.38 8.29 6.89
N PRO A 566 -1.71 9.14 6.07
CA PRO A 566 -0.82 10.19 6.58
C PRO A 566 -1.49 11.17 7.56
N ILE A 567 -2.78 11.47 7.36
CA ILE A 567 -3.54 12.43 8.19
C ILE A 567 -4.25 11.77 9.39
N PHE A 568 -4.25 10.45 9.52
CA PHE A 568 -4.98 9.72 10.58
C PHE A 568 -4.66 10.23 11.99
N LYS A 569 -3.39 10.56 12.28
CA LYS A 569 -2.96 11.06 13.60
C LYS A 569 -3.52 12.44 13.92
N THR A 570 -3.52 13.34 12.92
CA THR A 570 -4.09 14.69 13.01
C THR A 570 -5.61 14.64 13.18
N VAL A 571 -6.31 13.83 12.38
CA VAL A 571 -7.77 13.66 12.47
C VAL A 571 -8.20 13.05 13.81
N GLN A 572 -7.45 12.08 14.35
CA GLN A 572 -7.71 11.52 15.68
C GLN A 572 -7.46 12.53 16.81
N LYS A 573 -6.40 13.34 16.73
CA LYS A 573 -6.12 14.40 17.72
C LYS A 573 -7.31 15.38 17.78
N ALA A 574 -7.72 15.91 16.64
CA ALA A 574 -8.83 16.85 16.58
C ALA A 574 -10.16 16.24 17.08
N ARG A 575 -10.44 14.97 16.76
CA ARG A 575 -11.62 14.26 17.30
C ARG A 575 -11.56 14.03 18.80
N ALA A 576 -10.38 13.78 19.37
CA ALA A 576 -10.19 13.69 20.82
C ALA A 576 -10.35 15.06 21.52
N GLU A 577 -10.06 16.15 20.80
CA GLU A 577 -10.27 17.54 21.23
C GLU A 577 -11.72 18.04 20.97
N GLY A 578 -12.61 17.19 20.45
CA GLY A 578 -14.04 17.46 20.26
C GLY A 578 -14.43 18.07 18.91
N PHE A 579 -13.53 18.10 17.94
CA PHE A 579 -13.81 18.51 16.56
C PHE A 579 -14.34 17.35 15.71
N THR A 580 -15.22 17.65 14.75
CA THR A 580 -15.77 16.65 13.82
C THR A 580 -14.71 16.16 12.84
N ASP A 581 -13.96 17.11 12.25
CA ASP A 581 -12.89 16.84 11.30
C ASP A 581 -11.86 17.99 11.26
N VAL A 582 -10.80 17.79 10.48
CA VAL A 582 -9.71 18.76 10.27
C VAL A 582 -9.81 19.38 8.89
N LEU A 583 -9.66 20.71 8.82
CA LEU A 583 -9.48 21.51 7.62
C LEU A 583 -7.98 21.77 7.42
N PHE A 584 -7.45 21.46 6.23
CA PHE A 584 -6.02 21.57 5.94
C PHE A 584 -5.69 22.85 5.17
N LEU A 585 -4.55 23.44 5.53
CA LEU A 585 -3.91 24.51 4.77
C LEU A 585 -3.07 23.96 3.62
N ASP A 586 -2.84 24.82 2.62
CA ASP A 586 -2.01 24.53 1.46
C ASP A 586 -0.54 24.29 1.81
N ALA A 587 0.13 23.44 1.03
CA ALA A 587 1.52 23.09 1.28
C ALA A 587 2.55 24.09 0.74
N ALA A 588 2.16 24.96 -0.21
CA ALA A 588 3.08 25.86 -0.88
C ALA A 588 3.35 27.16 -0.09
N THR A 589 2.36 27.62 0.67
CA THR A 589 2.38 28.90 1.40
C THR A 589 1.90 28.77 2.85
N GLY A 590 1.00 27.83 3.16
CA GLY A 590 0.42 27.64 4.48
C GLY A 590 -0.52 28.78 4.90
N LYS A 591 -1.28 29.35 3.96
CA LYS A 591 -2.15 30.52 4.15
C LYS A 591 -3.56 30.32 3.59
N ASN A 592 -3.69 29.49 2.57
CA ASN A 592 -4.93 29.16 1.91
C ASN A 592 -5.47 27.84 2.46
N ILE A 593 -6.79 27.69 2.53
CA ILE A 593 -7.42 26.40 2.83
C ILE A 593 -7.55 25.56 1.55
N GLU A 594 -7.49 24.23 1.68
CA GLU A 594 -7.68 23.29 0.57
C GLU A 594 -8.96 22.44 0.76
N GLU A 595 -8.94 21.50 1.71
CA GLU A 595 -9.99 20.52 1.94
C GLU A 595 -10.04 20.07 3.42
N CYS A 596 -11.14 19.40 3.79
CA CYS A 596 -11.18 18.59 5.00
C CYS A 596 -10.49 17.22 4.78
N SER A 597 -10.65 16.25 5.69
CA SER A 597 -10.02 14.92 5.53
C SER A 597 -10.46 14.15 4.28
N SER A 598 -11.68 14.42 3.79
CA SER A 598 -12.31 13.68 2.69
C SER A 598 -13.44 14.44 1.97
N SER A 599 -13.56 15.74 2.20
CA SER A 599 -14.60 16.59 1.60
C SER A 599 -14.00 17.93 1.19
N ASN A 600 -14.42 18.41 0.02
CA ASN A 600 -14.15 19.77 -0.43
C ASN A 600 -14.90 20.75 0.48
N ILE A 601 -14.43 22.00 0.52
CA ILE A 601 -15.01 23.08 1.30
C ILE A 601 -15.46 24.22 0.39
N PHE A 602 -16.57 24.84 0.79
CA PHE A 602 -17.11 26.06 0.23
C PHE A 602 -17.34 27.05 1.36
N ILE A 603 -17.09 28.33 1.09
CA ILE A 603 -17.52 29.44 1.94
C ILE A 603 -18.46 30.34 1.13
N VAL A 604 -19.35 31.05 1.82
CA VAL A 604 -20.23 32.06 1.22
C VAL A 604 -19.95 33.39 1.88
N LYS A 605 -19.72 34.43 1.07
CA LYS A 605 -19.54 35.80 1.54
C LYS A 605 -20.36 36.75 0.67
N ASP A 606 -21.28 37.50 1.27
CA ASP A 606 -22.09 38.53 0.59
C ASP A 606 -22.85 38.01 -0.67
N ASN A 607 -23.30 36.75 -0.61
CA ASN A 607 -23.90 35.93 -1.68
C ASN A 607 -22.95 35.45 -2.81
N VAL A 608 -21.65 35.74 -2.73
CA VAL A 608 -20.63 35.08 -3.56
C VAL A 608 -20.22 33.76 -2.90
N ILE A 609 -20.09 32.70 -3.68
CA ILE A 609 -19.66 31.37 -3.24
C ILE A 609 -18.20 31.17 -3.67
N LEU A 610 -17.33 30.77 -2.74
CA LEU A 610 -15.89 30.61 -2.97
C LEU A 610 -15.46 29.18 -2.63
N THR A 611 -14.61 28.57 -3.47
CA THR A 611 -14.02 27.25 -3.20
C THR A 611 -12.62 27.11 -3.82
N PRO A 612 -11.66 26.46 -3.12
CA PRO A 612 -10.30 26.23 -3.66
C PRO A 612 -10.29 25.46 -4.99
N PRO A 613 -9.40 25.79 -5.96
CA PRO A 613 -9.36 25.18 -7.28
C PRO A 613 -8.78 23.75 -7.25
N THR A 614 -9.22 22.88 -8.17
CA THR A 614 -8.86 21.45 -8.21
C THR A 614 -7.64 21.14 -9.09
N ASN A 615 -6.66 22.04 -9.15
CA ASN A 615 -5.53 22.00 -10.09
C ASN A 615 -4.23 21.41 -9.50
N GLY A 616 -4.33 20.50 -8.52
CA GLY A 616 -3.19 19.68 -8.09
C GLY A 616 -3.34 19.04 -6.70
N THR A 617 -3.59 19.84 -5.68
CA THR A 617 -3.71 19.37 -4.28
C THR A 617 -5.13 19.01 -3.88
N VAL A 618 -6.12 19.79 -4.32
CA VAL A 618 -7.55 19.58 -4.04
C VAL A 618 -8.12 18.51 -4.98
N LEU A 619 -8.80 17.51 -4.42
CA LEU A 619 -9.46 16.45 -5.17
C LEU A 619 -10.64 17.02 -5.98
N PRO A 620 -10.80 16.74 -7.29
CA PRO A 620 -11.96 17.12 -8.06
C PRO A 620 -13.19 16.33 -7.59
N GLY A 621 -13.89 16.88 -6.60
CA GLY A 621 -15.12 16.31 -6.05
C GLY A 621 -16.29 16.47 -7.01
N ILE A 622 -17.08 15.40 -7.15
CA ILE A 622 -18.22 15.38 -8.08
C ILE A 622 -19.39 16.12 -7.47
N THR A 623 -19.57 15.97 -6.16
CA THR A 623 -20.46 16.81 -5.35
C THR A 623 -20.05 18.28 -5.42
N ARG A 624 -18.74 18.60 -5.38
CA ARG A 624 -18.22 19.97 -5.58
C ARG A 624 -18.61 20.50 -6.97
N LYS A 625 -18.26 19.79 -8.04
CA LYS A 625 -18.59 20.13 -9.44
C LYS A 625 -20.10 20.40 -9.62
N SER A 626 -20.92 19.49 -9.12
CA SER A 626 -22.38 19.59 -9.23
C SER A 626 -22.97 20.75 -8.44
N ILE A 627 -22.41 21.07 -7.27
CA ILE A 627 -22.84 22.20 -6.45
C ILE A 627 -22.46 23.54 -7.11
N ILE A 628 -21.32 23.62 -7.81
CA ILE A 628 -20.96 24.79 -8.64
C ILE A 628 -21.98 24.97 -9.77
N GLU A 629 -22.31 23.91 -10.51
CA GLU A 629 -23.31 23.96 -11.58
C GLU A 629 -24.69 24.38 -11.08
N ILE A 630 -25.17 23.78 -9.98
CA ILE A 630 -26.45 24.13 -9.34
C ILE A 630 -26.45 25.60 -8.87
N ALA A 631 -25.36 26.07 -8.27
CA ALA A 631 -25.25 27.45 -7.81
C ALA A 631 -25.35 28.45 -8.97
N LEU A 632 -24.65 28.19 -10.08
CA LEU A 632 -24.71 29.02 -11.29
C LEU A 632 -26.12 29.02 -11.91
N HIS A 633 -26.82 27.88 -11.93
CA HIS A 633 -28.21 27.79 -12.38
C HIS A 633 -29.19 28.56 -11.49
N LEU A 634 -28.94 28.60 -10.18
CA LEU A 634 -29.67 29.43 -9.22
C LEU A 634 -29.23 30.92 -9.24
N ASN A 635 -28.35 31.31 -10.17
CA ASN A 635 -27.82 32.66 -10.38
C ASN A 635 -26.96 33.19 -9.22
N TYR A 636 -26.32 32.31 -8.45
CA TYR A 636 -25.23 32.69 -7.55
C TYR A 636 -23.93 32.90 -8.33
N VAL A 637 -23.11 33.86 -7.88
CA VAL A 637 -21.74 34.00 -8.35
C VAL A 637 -20.87 32.95 -7.65
N VAL A 638 -20.06 32.24 -8.41
CA VAL A 638 -19.11 31.23 -7.89
C VAL A 638 -17.70 31.56 -8.37
N GLU A 639 -16.75 31.63 -7.44
CA GLU A 639 -15.32 31.79 -7.75
C GLU A 639 -14.53 30.53 -7.35
N GLU A 640 -13.86 29.92 -8.32
CA GLU A 640 -12.83 28.90 -8.07
C GLU A 640 -11.47 29.59 -7.95
N ARG A 641 -11.11 29.97 -6.72
CA ARG A 641 -9.86 30.71 -6.41
C ARG A 641 -9.24 30.24 -5.10
N ASP A 642 -7.99 30.63 -4.87
CA ASP A 642 -7.36 30.54 -3.55
C ASP A 642 -8.25 31.22 -2.51
N VAL A 643 -8.59 30.47 -1.44
CA VAL A 643 -9.40 30.95 -0.32
C VAL A 643 -8.49 31.06 0.91
N SER A 644 -8.26 32.28 1.37
CA SER A 644 -7.36 32.59 2.49
C SER A 644 -7.97 32.22 3.85
N LEU A 645 -7.11 32.10 4.87
CA LEU A 645 -7.54 32.08 6.28
C LEU A 645 -8.47 33.26 6.62
N GLU A 646 -8.16 34.44 6.09
CA GLU A 646 -8.94 35.67 6.28
C GLU A 646 -10.33 35.58 5.63
N ASP A 647 -10.44 35.06 4.40
CA ASP A 647 -11.73 34.80 3.73
C ASP A 647 -12.61 33.88 4.61
N VAL A 648 -12.05 32.77 5.10
CA VAL A 648 -12.78 31.79 5.93
C VAL A 648 -13.22 32.40 7.27
N LEU A 649 -12.38 33.22 7.90
CA LEU A 649 -12.69 33.87 9.17
C LEU A 649 -13.67 35.06 9.04
N ALA A 650 -14.00 35.48 7.81
CA ALA A 650 -14.95 36.56 7.49
C ALA A 650 -16.25 36.07 6.79
N ALA A 651 -16.31 34.79 6.42
CA ALA A 651 -17.44 34.16 5.73
C ALA A 651 -18.76 34.21 6.53
N ASP A 652 -19.87 34.28 5.81
CA ASP A 652 -21.22 34.26 6.37
C ASP A 652 -21.73 32.82 6.61
N GLU A 653 -21.53 31.95 5.63
CA GLU A 653 -21.85 30.52 5.68
C GLU A 653 -20.60 29.72 5.28
N VAL A 654 -20.47 28.50 5.82
CA VAL A 654 -19.45 27.53 5.39
C VAL A 654 -20.09 26.15 5.31
N PHE A 655 -19.78 25.38 4.26
CA PHE A 655 -20.25 24.02 4.10
C PHE A 655 -19.23 23.13 3.39
N CYS A 656 -19.31 21.82 3.61
CA CYS A 656 -18.44 20.83 3.01
C CYS A 656 -19.23 19.89 2.09
N THR A 657 -18.59 19.38 1.03
CA THR A 657 -19.20 18.48 0.05
C THR A 657 -18.37 17.23 -0.21
N GLY A 658 -19.02 16.08 -0.40
CA GLY A 658 -18.36 14.86 -0.86
C GLY A 658 -19.26 13.64 -0.72
N THR A 659 -18.98 12.54 -1.43
CA THR A 659 -19.94 11.43 -1.58
C THR A 659 -20.49 10.89 -0.26
N ALA A 660 -19.70 10.81 0.81
CA ALA A 660 -20.20 10.30 2.09
C ALA A 660 -21.18 11.27 2.78
N VAL A 661 -20.77 12.55 2.91
CA VAL A 661 -21.47 13.60 3.66
C VAL A 661 -22.57 14.34 2.88
N ASP A 662 -22.63 14.11 1.55
CA ASP A 662 -23.39 14.89 0.58
C ASP A 662 -23.04 16.38 0.65
N VAL A 663 -23.89 17.20 1.30
CA VAL A 663 -23.61 18.59 1.64
C VAL A 663 -23.92 18.79 3.12
N ILE A 664 -22.95 19.25 3.91
CA ILE A 664 -23.11 19.54 5.34
C ILE A 664 -22.62 20.94 5.71
N ALA A 665 -23.44 21.69 6.46
CA ALA A 665 -23.06 22.97 7.03
C ALA A 665 -22.02 22.82 8.15
N VAL A 666 -21.04 23.70 8.15
CA VAL A 666 -20.05 23.86 9.21
C VAL A 666 -20.60 24.90 10.20
N SER A 667 -20.84 24.49 11.44
CA SER A 667 -21.29 25.38 12.51
C SER A 667 -20.23 26.35 12.99
N SER A 668 -18.97 25.91 12.99
CA SER A 668 -17.84 26.68 13.49
C SER A 668 -16.50 26.12 13.01
N ILE A 669 -15.52 27.01 12.88
CA ILE A 669 -14.12 26.70 12.58
C ILE A 669 -13.26 27.28 13.69
N THR A 670 -12.26 26.52 14.12
CA THR A 670 -11.29 26.95 15.14
C THR A 670 -9.88 26.93 14.57
N TYR A 671 -9.17 28.04 14.68
CA TYR A 671 -7.77 28.17 14.30
C TYR A 671 -6.99 28.75 15.48
N ARG A 672 -6.09 27.93 16.05
CA ARG A 672 -5.46 28.19 17.36
C ARG A 672 -6.56 28.48 18.39
N ASP A 673 -6.42 29.52 19.20
CA ASP A 673 -7.39 29.90 20.23
C ASP A 673 -8.63 30.66 19.69
N LYS A 674 -8.68 30.98 18.39
CA LYS A 674 -9.81 31.71 17.78
C LYS A 674 -10.82 30.75 17.16
N ARG A 675 -12.01 30.68 17.75
CA ARG A 675 -13.20 30.04 17.17
C ARG A 675 -14.13 31.07 16.52
N VAL A 676 -14.61 30.77 15.32
CA VAL A 676 -15.65 31.52 14.59
C VAL A 676 -16.87 30.61 14.42
N GLU A 677 -18.08 31.14 14.57
CA GLU A 677 -19.33 30.44 14.30
C GLU A 677 -20.02 31.04 13.07
N TYR A 678 -20.70 30.20 12.27
CA TYR A 678 -21.28 30.58 10.99
C TYR A 678 -22.82 30.53 10.99
N ARG A 679 -23.41 31.25 10.04
CA ARG A 679 -24.86 31.39 9.85
C ARG A 679 -25.47 30.03 9.49
N ARG A 680 -26.62 29.72 10.09
CA ARG A 680 -27.37 28.47 9.89
C ARG A 680 -28.87 28.75 9.95
N GLY A 681 -29.62 28.26 8.98
CA GLY A 681 -31.07 28.42 8.86
C GLY A 681 -31.58 27.94 7.50
N LYS A 682 -32.89 27.94 7.28
CA LYS A 682 -33.51 27.43 6.03
C LYS A 682 -33.28 28.37 4.85
N GLU A 683 -33.11 29.65 5.14
CA GLU A 683 -32.86 30.75 4.21
C GLU A 683 -31.44 30.75 3.60
N THR A 684 -30.54 29.95 4.17
CA THR A 684 -29.13 29.85 3.77
C THR A 684 -28.94 29.39 2.32
N VAL A 685 -27.83 29.80 1.73
CA VAL A 685 -27.38 29.30 0.42
C VAL A 685 -27.12 27.80 0.50
N PHE A 686 -26.47 27.33 1.57
CA PHE A 686 -26.30 25.92 1.90
C PHE A 686 -27.60 25.10 1.77
N CYS A 687 -28.70 25.56 2.36
CA CYS A 687 -29.97 24.81 2.35
C CYS A 687 -30.52 24.63 0.93
N LYS A 688 -30.53 25.69 0.11
CA LYS A 688 -31.06 25.67 -1.26
C LYS A 688 -30.25 24.73 -2.17
N LEU A 689 -28.92 24.80 -2.06
CA LEU A 689 -28.00 23.95 -2.83
C LEU A 689 -28.16 22.47 -2.45
N ARG A 690 -28.28 22.19 -1.15
CA ARG A 690 -28.50 20.83 -0.63
C ARG A 690 -29.86 20.26 -1.05
N GLU A 691 -30.92 21.07 -0.98
CA GLU A 691 -32.28 20.66 -1.37
C GLU A 691 -32.30 20.28 -2.86
N MET A 692 -31.85 21.17 -3.74
CA MET A 692 -31.75 20.92 -5.18
C MET A 692 -30.89 19.68 -5.51
N LEU A 693 -29.72 19.50 -4.87
CA LEU A 693 -28.90 18.31 -5.08
C LEU A 693 -29.62 17.03 -4.61
N THR A 694 -30.30 17.07 -3.46
CA THR A 694 -31.03 15.91 -2.92
C THR A 694 -32.20 15.52 -3.84
N ASP A 695 -32.92 16.50 -4.36
CA ASP A 695 -34.03 16.29 -5.29
C ASP A 695 -33.55 15.72 -6.63
N ILE A 696 -32.41 16.18 -7.15
CA ILE A 696 -31.76 15.58 -8.32
C ILE A 696 -31.33 14.14 -8.02
N GLN A 697 -30.64 13.90 -6.90
CA GLN A 697 -30.15 12.57 -6.50
C GLN A 697 -31.26 11.53 -6.25
N THR A 698 -32.45 11.98 -5.84
CA THR A 698 -33.61 11.12 -5.53
C THR A 698 -34.63 11.02 -6.67
N GLY A 699 -34.42 11.76 -7.78
CA GLY A 699 -35.26 11.72 -8.97
C GLY A 699 -36.52 12.59 -8.92
N LEU A 700 -36.56 13.56 -7.99
CA LEU A 700 -37.66 14.53 -7.86
C LEU A 700 -37.51 15.71 -8.83
N ILE A 701 -36.29 16.02 -9.26
CA ILE A 701 -35.96 17.05 -10.26
C ILE A 701 -35.03 16.46 -11.33
N GLU A 702 -35.24 16.87 -12.60
CA GLU A 702 -34.39 16.49 -13.72
C GLU A 702 -33.02 17.16 -13.65
N ASP A 703 -31.92 16.39 -13.71
CA ASP A 703 -30.58 16.97 -13.88
C ASP A 703 -30.46 17.55 -15.30
N LYS A 704 -30.55 18.89 -15.39
CA LYS A 704 -30.42 19.67 -16.62
C LYS A 704 -28.99 20.18 -16.83
N MET A 705 -28.04 19.72 -16.00
CA MET A 705 -26.67 20.20 -15.96
C MET A 705 -25.72 18.99 -16.04
N GLY A 706 -24.81 18.99 -17.01
CA GLY A 706 -23.78 17.94 -17.08
C GLY A 706 -23.20 17.71 -18.47
N PRO A 707 -21.93 17.26 -18.55
CA PRO A 707 -21.25 17.00 -19.81
C PRO A 707 -21.80 15.72 -20.47
N GLY A 708 -22.74 15.88 -21.41
CA GLY A 708 -23.25 14.76 -22.21
C GLY A 708 -24.50 15.07 -23.03
N GLN A 709 -25.35 16.01 -22.58
CA GLN A 709 -26.71 16.21 -23.11
C GLN A 709 -26.82 16.63 -24.59
N ASN A 710 -25.72 17.02 -25.25
CA ASN A 710 -25.72 17.45 -26.66
C ASN A 710 -24.99 16.49 -27.63
N ALA A 711 -24.14 15.59 -27.14
CA ALA A 711 -23.32 14.70 -27.98
C ALA A 711 -23.90 13.29 -28.07
N LEU A 712 -23.96 12.57 -26.93
CA LEU A 712 -24.42 11.17 -26.87
C LEU A 712 -25.90 11.01 -27.22
N ARG A 713 -26.74 12.01 -26.88
CA ARG A 713 -28.17 12.11 -27.25
C ARG A 713 -28.44 12.10 -28.78
N ARG A 714 -27.40 12.15 -29.62
CA ARG A 714 -27.49 12.02 -31.09
C ARG A 714 -26.99 10.68 -31.65
N GLN A 715 -26.26 9.89 -30.86
CA GLN A 715 -25.71 8.58 -31.29
C GLN A 715 -26.47 7.39 -30.71
N MET A 716 -27.12 7.54 -29.55
CA MET A 716 -28.04 6.54 -29.01
C MET A 716 -29.43 7.15 -28.81
N GLY A 717 -30.47 6.34 -29.06
CA GLY A 717 -31.86 6.77 -29.15
C GLY A 717 -32.42 7.35 -27.84
N ALA A 718 -33.50 8.12 -27.96
CA ALA A 718 -34.06 8.94 -26.88
C ALA A 718 -34.50 8.18 -25.61
N ASP A 719 -34.69 6.87 -25.69
CA ASP A 719 -34.99 5.99 -24.53
C ASP A 719 -33.73 5.65 -23.68
N SER A 720 -32.61 6.37 -23.87
CA SER A 720 -31.34 6.08 -23.19
C SER A 720 -30.60 7.34 -22.70
N MET A 721 -29.88 7.20 -21.58
CA MET A 721 -29.05 8.23 -20.92
C MET A 721 -29.76 9.50 -20.40
N GLN A 722 -30.60 9.35 -19.37
CA GLN A 722 -30.74 10.38 -18.32
C GLN A 722 -30.73 9.78 -16.91
N TYR A 723 -31.24 8.56 -16.74
CA TYR A 723 -31.11 7.80 -15.49
C TYR A 723 -30.79 6.33 -15.79
N PHE A 724 -30.08 5.66 -14.88
CA PHE A 724 -29.80 4.24 -14.98
C PHE A 724 -30.93 3.35 -14.43
N HIS A 725 -32.13 3.51 -15.00
CA HIS A 725 -33.31 2.72 -14.62
C HIS A 725 -33.03 1.21 -14.76
N LEU A 726 -32.86 0.55 -13.61
CA LEU A 726 -32.67 -0.90 -13.55
C LEU A 726 -34.02 -1.64 -13.56
N GLU A 727 -34.72 -1.54 -14.69
CA GLU A 727 -35.86 -2.41 -14.98
C GLU A 727 -35.43 -3.88 -14.97
N GLY A 728 -36.16 -4.70 -14.22
CA GLY A 728 -36.05 -6.15 -14.31
C GLY A 728 -37.32 -6.68 -14.97
N LYS A 729 -37.22 -7.17 -16.20
CA LYS A 729 -38.30 -7.96 -16.79
C LYS A 729 -38.34 -9.31 -16.07
N THR A 730 -39.38 -9.52 -15.28
CA THR A 730 -39.72 -10.83 -14.72
C THR A 730 -40.28 -11.72 -15.82
N ASN A 731 -39.53 -12.78 -16.15
CA ASN A 731 -39.99 -13.98 -16.83
C ASN A 731 -39.63 -15.18 -15.93
#